data_AF-A0A173U4C8-F1
#
_entry.id   AF-A0A173U4C8-F1
#
_cell.length_a   1.000
_cell.length_b   1.000
_cell.length_c   1.000
_cell.angle_alpha   90.00
_cell.angle_beta   90.00
_cell.angle_gamma   90.00
#
_symmetry.space_group_name_H-M   'P 1'
#
loop_
_entity.id
_entity.type
_entity.pdbx_description
1 polymer ?
#
loop_
_entity_poly.entity_id
_entity_poly.type
_entity_poly.pdbx_seq_one_letter_code
_entity_poly.pdbx_strand_id
1 'polypeptide(L)'
;MNTFDDIVLSYDLQLNQFKEELAFDQELLPAEMEYKSVTEREYNHDSFAFYTGDDLLARNHFFMQMRKLAELPRSSDYQEERLFLLKIACEDLEKYVFALSMRRISEPQICSYGPRMATLILAYGGAESLYALIKEKHAETIRDYDGEYADNVSDDGFFDFYQIYEQYGDYALFILQDVDTALKYYELAALDWYYFEGEVEWDISSAKKEAILRRGQEFRRMSQLVRNPGESVSLWRRMVVWDGEEAYKESFIEYIHNLNAKDHSGIYQCATAFFHNVSGMIDAGAARDDLRVAVLLAHVVRDSSLYSTMVMIAPMVNKIQLSAKTKHDMFECLCANQSKTLVAIRKYLVNVGECEESFDVCFRLLTIKECVQRIARFLRVNPTEETELAYYTSLQTFSYMLPFKAEKGMEGKLSVMNIAYMNDPNEGRTLQKSLFAGEIPFEGDIRHRKDARYPYVFIKCFTPQIDFLPMWEMYGDYARGCCLVLDWSRIRTQKMEVPLYHVCYLSSDVEDFHVEQQFNANLTSYKEMEEELHELAALCDLLYRKNDAACLEAMHSILNEILYLFKDSSYAYEKEVRICYQYPGVDEAFRHTSGEFCKLYVATDFPVAIKEVILGPKFLNRSEVMPYLQEQIDRMSEMCKMQVTQITLSDIEYL
;
A
#
# COMPACT_ATOMS: atom_id res chain seq x y z
N MET A 1 14.07 7.77 -37.28
CA MET A 1 12.74 8.02 -36.68
C MET A 1 12.14 6.67 -36.37
N ASN A 2 12.35 6.18 -35.15
CA ASN A 2 11.66 5.05 -34.51
C ASN A 2 11.85 5.28 -32.99
N THR A 3 11.48 6.47 -32.51
CA THR A 3 11.41 6.76 -31.07
C THR A 3 9.99 6.47 -30.60
N PHE A 4 9.85 5.85 -29.44
CA PHE A 4 8.56 5.51 -28.85
C PHE A 4 8.31 6.46 -27.69
N ASP A 5 7.68 7.58 -28.02
CA ASP A 5 7.48 8.71 -27.10
C ASP A 5 6.04 8.76 -26.55
N ASP A 6 5.21 7.77 -26.83
CA ASP A 6 3.81 7.68 -26.38
C ASP A 6 3.63 6.60 -25.30
N ILE A 7 4.36 6.79 -24.18
CA ILE A 7 4.25 5.96 -22.99
C ILE A 7 3.69 6.85 -21.88
N VAL A 8 2.86 6.31 -20.99
CA VAL A 8 2.38 6.98 -19.76
C VAL A 8 3.42 7.86 -19.03
N LEU A 9 4.70 7.45 -19.07
CA LEU A 9 5.82 8.12 -18.40
C LEU A 9 6.40 9.31 -19.15
N SER A 10 6.13 9.46 -20.46
CA SER A 10 6.64 10.59 -21.25
C SER A 10 5.78 11.85 -21.13
N TYR A 11 4.57 11.74 -20.58
CA TYR A 11 3.66 12.85 -20.39
C TYR A 11 4.14 13.75 -19.25
N ASP A 12 4.31 15.05 -19.52
CA ASP A 12 4.65 16.02 -18.48
C ASP A 12 3.39 16.41 -17.69
N LEU A 13 3.43 16.24 -16.37
CA LEU A 13 2.33 16.67 -15.48
C LEU A 13 2.59 18.03 -14.85
N GLN A 14 3.78 18.62 -15.06
CA GLN A 14 4.08 19.95 -14.58
C GLN A 14 3.42 21.02 -15.46
N LEU A 15 2.40 21.69 -14.93
CA LEU A 15 1.67 22.72 -15.68
C LEU A 15 2.24 24.11 -15.38
N ASN A 16 3.47 24.35 -15.86
CA ASN A 16 4.19 25.62 -15.66
C ASN A 16 3.46 26.85 -16.23
N GLN A 17 2.46 26.66 -17.09
CA GLN A 17 1.58 27.73 -17.58
C GLN A 17 0.80 28.43 -16.45
N PHE A 18 0.54 27.75 -15.33
CA PHE A 18 -0.12 28.32 -14.16
C PHE A 18 0.86 28.88 -13.13
N LYS A 19 2.18 28.83 -13.39
CA LYS A 19 3.20 29.18 -12.39
C LYS A 19 3.11 30.62 -11.91
N GLU A 20 2.83 31.56 -12.81
CA GLU A 20 2.69 32.98 -12.46
C GLU A 20 1.41 33.24 -11.66
N GLU A 21 0.30 32.58 -12.04
CA GLU A 21 -0.99 32.68 -11.36
C GLU A 21 -0.97 32.08 -9.95
N LEU A 22 -0.27 30.96 -9.78
CA LEU A 22 -0.16 30.23 -8.52
C LEU A 22 1.03 30.68 -7.67
N ALA A 23 1.79 31.69 -8.09
CA ALA A 23 2.93 32.17 -7.35
C ALA A 23 2.52 32.82 -6.02
N PHE A 24 3.17 32.40 -4.95
CA PHE A 24 3.02 33.02 -3.63
C PHE A 24 4.08 34.11 -3.46
N ASP A 25 3.64 35.36 -3.39
CA ASP A 25 4.53 36.52 -3.25
C ASP A 25 5.22 36.52 -1.87
N GLN A 26 6.55 36.48 -1.91
CA GLN A 26 7.44 36.49 -0.74
C GLN A 26 7.87 37.90 -0.32
N GLU A 27 7.66 38.92 -1.17
CA GLU A 27 8.10 40.29 -0.90
C GLU A 27 7.22 40.96 0.15
N LEU A 28 7.84 41.55 1.17
CA LEU A 28 7.13 42.34 2.17
C LEU A 28 6.82 43.73 1.62
N LEU A 29 5.54 44.13 1.67
CA LEU A 29 5.09 45.43 1.20
C LEU A 29 5.65 46.56 2.10
N PRO A 30 5.81 47.79 1.59
CA PRO A 30 6.29 48.91 2.41
C PRO A 30 5.47 49.12 3.69
N ALA A 31 4.14 48.97 3.62
CA ALA A 31 3.25 49.05 4.78
C ALA A 31 3.43 47.90 5.78
N GLU A 32 3.87 46.72 5.32
CA GLU A 32 4.20 45.55 6.16
C GLU A 32 5.57 45.71 6.84
N MET A 33 6.40 46.61 6.32
CA MET A 33 7.74 46.93 6.85
C MET A 33 7.75 48.10 7.83
N GLU A 34 6.71 48.95 7.82
CA GLU A 34 6.53 50.08 8.74
C GLU A 34 5.85 49.66 10.06
N TYR A 35 6.33 48.60 10.71
CA TYR A 35 5.81 48.14 12.01
C TYR A 35 6.61 48.71 13.18
N LYS A 36 5.92 48.91 14.33
CA LYS A 36 6.59 49.21 15.60
C LYS A 36 7.24 47.94 16.12
N SER A 37 8.52 48.01 16.50
CA SER A 37 9.20 46.89 17.16
C SER A 37 8.43 46.48 18.41
N VAL A 38 8.17 45.18 18.53
CA VAL A 38 7.48 44.57 19.67
C VAL A 38 8.50 43.81 20.48
N THR A 39 8.54 44.05 21.79
CA THR A 39 9.36 43.27 22.71
C THR A 39 8.63 41.99 23.14
N GLU A 40 9.39 40.94 23.47
CA GLU A 40 8.82 39.68 23.98
C GLU A 40 7.91 39.89 25.21
N ARG A 41 8.20 40.90 26.05
CA ARG A 41 7.34 41.24 27.20
C ARG A 41 6.01 41.88 26.83
N GLU A 42 6.00 42.69 25.77
CA GLU A 42 4.77 43.29 25.26
C GLU A 42 3.91 42.23 24.56
N TYR A 43 4.56 41.26 23.91
CA TYR A 43 3.90 40.21 23.16
C TYR A 43 3.40 39.02 24.00
N ASN A 44 4.15 38.62 25.03
CA ASN A 44 3.83 37.45 25.85
C ASN A 44 3.38 37.88 27.26
N HIS A 45 2.10 38.26 27.40
CA HIS A 45 1.46 38.52 28.69
C HIS A 45 0.26 37.58 28.93
N ASP A 46 -0.02 37.28 30.20
CA ASP A 46 -1.00 36.26 30.65
C ASP A 46 -2.46 36.53 30.25
N SER A 47 -2.75 37.69 29.66
CA SER A 47 -4.10 38.09 29.25
C SER A 47 -4.13 38.55 27.79
N PHE A 48 -3.26 37.97 26.95
CA PHE A 48 -3.20 38.25 25.52
C PHE A 48 -4.55 37.98 24.85
N ALA A 49 -4.89 38.79 23.85
CA ALA A 49 -6.16 38.85 23.13
C ALA A 49 -7.32 39.53 23.88
N PHE A 50 -7.13 39.94 25.14
CA PHE A 50 -8.16 40.65 25.92
C PHE A 50 -7.97 42.17 25.97
N TYR A 51 -6.88 42.72 25.40
CA TYR A 51 -6.66 44.16 25.32
C TYR A 51 -6.73 44.70 23.88
N THR A 52 -7.16 45.96 23.78
CA THR A 52 -7.14 46.69 22.50
C THR A 52 -5.72 46.81 21.97
N GLY A 53 -5.47 46.26 20.78
CA GLY A 53 -4.19 46.34 20.09
C GLY A 53 -3.34 45.06 20.15
N ASP A 54 -3.77 44.00 20.84
CA ASP A 54 -3.06 42.72 20.89
C ASP A 54 -2.92 42.07 19.50
N ASP A 55 -3.93 42.23 18.65
CA ASP A 55 -3.86 41.85 17.23
C ASP A 55 -2.74 42.60 16.48
N LEU A 56 -2.55 43.89 16.76
CA LEU A 56 -1.46 44.67 16.17
C LEU A 56 -0.10 44.21 16.69
N LEU A 57 -0.01 43.77 17.95
CA LEU A 57 1.21 43.19 18.52
C LEU A 57 1.56 41.86 17.84
N ALA A 58 0.60 40.94 17.70
CA ALA A 58 0.79 39.68 16.97
C ALA A 58 1.19 39.91 15.52
N ARG A 59 0.48 40.80 14.82
CA ARG A 59 0.80 41.16 13.43
C ARG A 59 2.21 41.74 13.29
N ASN A 60 2.59 42.68 14.15
CA ASN A 60 3.92 43.29 14.08
C ASN A 60 5.03 42.29 14.45
N HIS A 61 4.78 41.40 15.42
CA HIS A 61 5.71 40.33 15.78
C HIS A 61 5.91 39.36 14.60
N PHE A 62 4.82 38.96 13.93
CA PHE A 62 4.86 38.14 12.72
C PHE A 62 5.75 38.75 11.63
N PHE A 63 5.50 40.00 11.24
CA PHE A 63 6.28 40.65 10.18
C PHE A 63 7.75 40.84 10.57
N MET A 64 8.04 40.98 11.87
CA MET A 64 9.41 40.96 12.37
C MET A 64 10.09 39.61 12.15
N GLN A 65 9.39 38.48 12.37
CA GLN A 65 9.95 37.16 12.10
C GLN A 65 10.11 36.91 10.59
N MET A 66 9.13 37.31 9.78
CA MET A 66 9.20 37.17 8.32
C MET A 66 10.36 37.97 7.72
N ARG A 67 10.64 39.16 8.27
CA ARG A 67 11.81 39.94 7.86
C ARG A 67 13.13 39.23 8.19
N LYS A 68 13.27 38.70 9.42
CA LYS A 68 14.45 37.90 9.78
C LYS A 68 14.61 36.71 8.84
N LEU A 69 13.50 36.04 8.51
CA LEU A 69 13.49 34.89 7.61
C LEU A 69 13.88 35.25 6.17
N ALA A 70 13.51 36.45 5.70
CA ALA A 70 13.90 37.01 4.41
C ALA A 70 15.40 37.34 4.33
N GLU A 71 15.99 37.77 5.45
CA GLU A 71 17.42 38.10 5.56
C GLU A 71 18.31 36.85 5.72
N LEU A 72 17.74 35.70 6.14
CA LEU A 72 18.47 34.45 6.31
C LEU A 72 18.87 33.78 4.97
N PRO A 73 20.11 33.26 4.85
CA PRO A 73 20.52 32.48 3.69
C PRO A 73 19.65 31.22 3.49
N ARG A 74 19.48 30.80 2.23
CA ARG A 74 18.74 29.57 1.85
C ARG A 74 19.61 28.29 1.89
N SER A 75 20.78 28.32 2.53
CA SER A 75 21.63 27.14 2.66
C SER A 75 21.12 26.19 3.74
N SER A 76 21.50 24.91 3.65
CA SER A 76 21.15 23.86 4.62
C SER A 76 21.53 24.20 6.06
N ASP A 77 22.60 24.98 6.25
CA ASP A 77 23.12 25.36 7.57
C ASP A 77 22.13 26.18 8.41
N TYR A 78 21.17 26.85 7.77
CA TYR A 78 20.14 27.67 8.44
C TYR A 78 18.76 27.01 8.42
N GLN A 79 18.63 25.78 7.94
CA GLN A 79 17.32 25.14 7.77
C GLN A 79 16.56 25.00 9.10
N GLU A 80 17.24 24.66 10.19
CA GLU A 80 16.63 24.59 11.53
C GLU A 80 16.13 25.96 12.00
N GLU A 81 16.94 27.02 11.82
CA GLU A 81 16.56 28.38 12.20
C GLU A 81 15.38 28.90 11.37
N ARG A 82 15.36 28.60 10.07
CA ARG A 82 14.24 28.93 9.19
C ARG A 82 12.95 28.22 9.62
N LEU A 83 13.01 26.92 9.93
CA LEU A 83 11.87 26.16 10.44
C LEU A 83 11.38 26.70 11.79
N PHE A 84 12.30 27.10 12.67
CA PHE A 84 11.97 27.72 13.95
C PHE A 84 11.23 29.06 13.77
N LEU A 85 11.69 29.94 12.89
CA LEU A 85 11.01 31.20 12.60
C LEU A 85 9.64 30.99 11.96
N LEU A 86 9.49 30.01 11.07
CA LEU A 86 8.19 29.64 10.48
C LEU A 86 7.21 29.11 11.53
N LYS A 87 7.70 28.35 12.51
CA LYS A 87 6.89 27.91 13.65
C LYS A 87 6.39 29.10 14.46
N ILE A 88 7.26 30.04 14.80
CA ILE A 88 6.85 31.28 15.50
C ILE A 88 5.85 32.07 14.66
N ALA A 89 6.07 32.17 13.34
CA ALA A 89 5.14 32.85 12.44
C ALA A 89 3.74 32.19 12.45
N CYS A 90 3.65 30.87 12.58
CA CYS A 90 2.38 30.17 12.77
C CYS A 90 1.74 30.50 14.13
N GLU A 91 2.51 30.50 15.21
CA GLU A 91 2.05 30.91 16.55
C GLU A 91 1.54 32.36 16.55
N ASP A 92 2.20 33.25 15.80
CA ASP A 92 1.78 34.65 15.65
C ASP A 92 0.50 34.79 14.83
N LEU A 93 0.34 33.99 13.77
CA LEU A 93 -0.91 33.90 13.03
C LEU A 93 -2.05 33.42 13.94
N GLU A 94 -1.80 32.41 14.77
CA GLU A 94 -2.77 31.92 15.73
C GLU A 94 -3.22 33.01 16.71
N LYS A 95 -2.25 33.66 17.37
CA LYS A 95 -2.53 34.75 18.30
C LYS A 95 -3.24 35.92 17.63
N TYR A 96 -2.90 36.23 16.38
CA TYR A 96 -3.55 37.28 15.60
C TYR A 96 -5.03 36.95 15.37
N VAL A 97 -5.34 35.76 14.86
CA VAL A 97 -6.72 35.32 14.59
C VAL A 97 -7.52 35.24 15.90
N PHE A 98 -6.92 34.73 16.98
CA PHE A 98 -7.54 34.70 18.29
C PHE A 98 -7.81 36.11 18.86
N ALA A 99 -6.88 37.05 18.71
CA ALA A 99 -7.11 38.43 19.12
C ALA A 99 -8.24 39.12 18.32
N LEU A 100 -8.39 38.77 17.03
CA LEU A 100 -9.51 39.25 16.22
C LEU A 100 -10.85 38.67 16.68
N SER A 101 -10.91 37.38 17.01
CA SER A 101 -12.16 36.73 17.46
C SER A 101 -12.72 37.33 18.75
N MET A 102 -11.85 37.92 19.59
CA MET A 102 -12.20 38.53 20.87
C MET A 102 -12.58 40.03 20.77
N ARG A 103 -12.48 40.64 19.59
CA ARG A 103 -12.88 42.05 19.38
C ARG A 103 -14.39 42.22 19.45
N ARG A 104 -14.85 43.38 19.96
CA ARG A 104 -16.27 43.74 19.99
C ARG A 104 -16.73 44.27 18.63
N ILE A 105 -17.94 43.86 18.21
CA ILE A 105 -18.66 44.14 16.95
C ILE A 105 -18.69 45.62 16.49
N SER A 106 -18.34 46.58 17.36
CA SER A 106 -18.47 48.03 17.09
C SER A 106 -17.27 48.70 16.40
N GLU A 107 -16.20 47.98 16.06
CA GLU A 107 -15.05 48.54 15.33
C GLU A 107 -15.21 48.38 13.79
N PRO A 108 -14.72 49.32 12.96
CA PRO A 108 -14.80 49.19 11.50
C PRO A 108 -14.12 47.90 11.01
N GLN A 109 -14.71 47.21 10.03
CA GLN A 109 -14.06 46.08 9.34
C GLN A 109 -12.74 46.53 8.70
N ILE A 110 -11.62 46.17 9.33
CA ILE A 110 -10.29 46.28 8.76
C ILE A 110 -10.04 44.97 7.99
N CYS A 111 -9.49 45.04 6.78
CA CYS A 111 -9.06 43.85 6.06
C CYS A 111 -8.11 43.01 6.94
N SER A 112 -8.50 41.78 7.27
CA SER A 112 -7.69 40.87 8.08
C SER A 112 -6.35 40.60 7.39
N TYR A 113 -5.25 40.68 8.15
CA TYR A 113 -3.92 40.28 7.67
C TYR A 113 -3.75 38.76 7.64
N GLY A 114 -4.69 37.99 8.19
CA GLY A 114 -4.61 36.53 8.30
C GLY A 114 -4.31 35.83 6.98
N PRO A 115 -5.06 36.10 5.89
CA PRO A 115 -4.75 35.55 4.57
C PRO A 115 -3.33 35.87 4.12
N ARG A 116 -2.89 37.13 4.25
CA ARG A 116 -1.54 37.55 3.84
C ARG A 116 -0.43 36.90 4.68
N MET A 117 -0.66 36.74 5.98
CA MET A 117 0.25 36.01 6.87
C MET A 117 0.37 34.54 6.45
N ALA A 118 -0.76 33.88 6.17
CA ALA A 118 -0.77 32.51 5.64
C ALA A 118 -0.03 32.41 4.28
N THR A 119 -0.28 33.33 3.35
CA THR A 119 0.45 33.42 2.07
C THR A 119 1.95 33.50 2.30
N LEU A 120 2.43 34.35 3.21
CA LEU A 120 3.85 34.51 3.50
C LEU A 120 4.44 33.24 4.14
N ILE A 121 3.75 32.60 5.09
CA ILE A 121 4.20 31.32 5.67
C ILE A 121 4.40 30.28 4.55
N LEU A 122 3.41 30.14 3.67
CA LEU A 122 3.46 29.23 2.52
C LEU A 122 4.60 29.56 1.56
N ALA A 123 4.74 30.84 1.20
CA ALA A 123 5.75 31.31 0.28
C ALA A 123 7.17 30.97 0.78
N TYR A 124 7.39 30.98 2.10
CA TYR A 124 8.69 30.67 2.71
C TYR A 124 8.90 29.17 3.04
N GLY A 125 7.96 28.30 2.70
CA GLY A 125 8.06 26.85 2.89
C GLY A 125 7.45 26.32 4.20
N GLY A 126 6.59 27.08 4.87
CA GLY A 126 5.92 26.69 6.11
C GLY A 126 4.68 25.81 5.94
N ALA A 127 4.57 25.05 4.85
CA ALA A 127 3.36 24.34 4.49
C ALA A 127 2.93 23.27 5.52
N GLU A 128 3.87 22.50 6.04
CA GLU A 128 3.57 21.47 7.05
C GLU A 128 3.14 22.09 8.39
N SER A 129 3.82 23.16 8.83
CA SER A 129 3.50 23.85 10.08
C SER A 129 2.13 24.52 10.02
N LEU A 130 1.82 25.16 8.89
CA LEU A 130 0.51 25.77 8.68
C LEU A 130 -0.59 24.70 8.65
N TYR A 131 -0.41 23.61 7.90
CA TYR A 131 -1.38 22.51 7.86
C TYR A 131 -1.70 21.97 9.26
N ALA A 132 -0.66 21.70 10.07
CA ALA A 132 -0.83 21.22 11.44
C ALA A 132 -1.62 22.21 12.30
N LEU A 133 -1.29 23.51 12.25
CA LEU A 133 -1.99 24.56 12.98
C LEU A 133 -3.48 24.59 12.60
N ILE A 134 -3.79 24.65 11.29
CA ILE A 134 -5.19 24.77 10.84
C ILE A 134 -6.01 23.55 11.26
N LYS A 135 -5.45 22.34 11.15
CA LYS A 135 -6.10 21.11 11.59
C LYS A 135 -6.37 21.08 13.10
N GLU A 136 -5.41 21.53 13.89
CA GLU A 136 -5.55 21.61 15.35
C GLU A 136 -6.65 22.61 15.73
N LYS A 137 -6.60 23.83 15.17
CA LYS A 137 -7.59 24.89 15.45
C LYS A 137 -8.98 24.52 14.98
N HIS A 138 -9.12 23.85 13.85
CA HIS A 138 -10.41 23.32 13.40
C HIS A 138 -10.96 22.31 14.40
N ALA A 139 -10.15 21.35 14.85
CA ALA A 139 -10.57 20.36 15.83
C ALA A 139 -10.92 20.98 17.19
N GLU A 140 -10.23 22.02 17.63
CA GLU A 140 -10.60 22.82 18.82
C GLU A 140 -11.96 23.49 18.63
N THR A 141 -12.15 24.19 17.51
CA THR A 141 -13.39 24.90 17.20
C THR A 141 -14.60 23.96 17.20
N ILE A 142 -14.46 22.76 16.59
CA ILE A 142 -15.54 21.76 16.59
C ILE A 142 -15.86 21.25 18.00
N ARG A 143 -14.85 21.03 18.85
CA ARG A 143 -15.07 20.62 20.25
C ARG A 143 -15.78 21.69 21.06
N ASP A 144 -15.48 22.96 20.80
CA ASP A 144 -16.11 24.07 21.51
C ASP A 144 -17.61 24.19 21.18
N TYR A 145 -18.03 23.84 19.95
CA TYR A 145 -19.45 23.74 19.60
C TYR A 145 -20.18 22.61 20.34
N ASP A 146 -19.50 21.49 20.62
CA ASP A 146 -20.07 20.36 21.37
C ASP A 146 -20.12 20.60 22.90
N GLY A 147 -19.62 21.76 23.38
CA GLY A 147 -19.51 22.13 24.79
C GLY A 147 -20.52 23.17 25.29
N GLU A 148 -20.43 23.53 26.59
CA GLU A 148 -21.28 24.56 27.25
C GLU A 148 -21.07 26.01 26.72
N TYR A 149 -20.18 26.23 25.74
CA TYR A 149 -19.75 27.57 25.29
C TYR A 149 -20.16 27.92 23.84
N ALA A 150 -21.11 27.21 23.25
CA ALA A 150 -21.58 27.42 21.87
C ALA A 150 -21.98 28.88 21.53
N ASP A 151 -22.44 29.66 22.52
CA ASP A 151 -22.93 31.03 22.34
C ASP A 151 -21.84 32.10 22.09
N ASN A 152 -20.53 31.76 22.17
CA ASN A 152 -19.43 32.73 22.13
C ASN A 152 -18.54 32.70 20.87
N VAL A 153 -18.88 31.89 19.85
CA VAL A 153 -18.02 31.77 18.66
C VAL A 153 -18.38 32.84 17.64
N SER A 154 -17.45 33.76 17.39
CA SER A 154 -17.59 34.86 16.41
C SER A 154 -17.12 34.44 15.01
N ASP A 155 -17.87 34.82 13.97
CA ASP A 155 -17.55 34.63 12.54
C ASP A 155 -16.17 35.19 12.12
N ASP A 156 -15.68 36.22 12.82
CA ASP A 156 -14.43 36.92 12.49
C ASP A 156 -13.17 36.20 12.99
N GLY A 157 -13.33 35.06 13.68
CA GLY A 157 -12.27 34.30 14.36
C GLY A 157 -11.77 33.04 13.67
N PHE A 158 -12.23 32.74 12.45
CA PHE A 158 -11.89 31.48 11.78
C PHE A 158 -10.66 31.58 10.88
N PHE A 159 -9.95 30.47 10.77
CA PHE A 159 -8.93 30.26 9.75
C PHE A 159 -9.58 29.79 8.42
N ASP A 160 -10.69 30.39 8.00
CA ASP A 160 -11.36 30.06 6.74
C ASP A 160 -10.67 30.75 5.55
N PHE A 161 -9.38 30.42 5.33
CA PHE A 161 -8.58 30.93 4.21
C PHE A 161 -8.66 29.98 3.00
N TYR A 162 -9.84 29.44 2.70
CA TYR A 162 -10.01 28.35 1.73
C TYR A 162 -9.42 28.65 0.35
N GLN A 163 -9.48 29.90 -0.13
CA GLN A 163 -8.91 30.30 -1.43
C GLN A 163 -7.39 30.14 -1.45
N ILE A 164 -6.73 30.44 -0.33
CA ILE A 164 -5.29 30.24 -0.17
C ILE A 164 -4.97 28.75 -0.12
N TYR A 165 -5.80 27.96 0.57
CA TYR A 165 -5.60 26.53 0.65
C TYR A 165 -5.77 25.85 -0.70
N GLU A 166 -6.81 26.22 -1.44
CA GLU A 166 -7.04 25.77 -2.82
C GLU A 166 -5.88 26.17 -3.74
N GLN A 167 -5.47 27.45 -3.73
CA GLN A 167 -4.36 27.93 -4.55
C GLN A 167 -3.05 27.20 -4.22
N TYR A 168 -2.77 26.93 -2.94
CA TYR A 168 -1.56 26.19 -2.57
C TYR A 168 -1.65 24.71 -2.91
N GLY A 169 -2.85 24.11 -2.80
CA GLY A 169 -3.12 22.75 -3.28
C GLY A 169 -2.84 22.63 -4.78
N ASP A 170 -3.32 23.59 -5.57
CA ASP A 170 -3.06 23.67 -7.00
C ASP A 170 -1.58 23.94 -7.31
N TYR A 171 -0.90 24.79 -6.54
CA TYR A 171 0.54 25.00 -6.65
C TYR A 171 1.33 23.71 -6.37
N ALA A 172 0.97 22.98 -5.31
CA ALA A 172 1.59 21.71 -4.97
C ALA A 172 1.37 20.66 -6.06
N LEU A 173 0.15 20.56 -6.59
CA LEU A 173 -0.20 19.61 -7.65
C LEU A 173 0.50 19.95 -8.98
N PHE A 174 0.27 21.15 -9.50
CA PHE A 174 0.66 21.51 -10.87
C PHE A 174 2.12 21.95 -11.01
N ILE A 175 2.71 22.53 -9.96
CA ILE A 175 4.05 23.11 -10.02
C ILE A 175 5.06 22.25 -9.26
N LEU A 176 4.74 21.82 -8.05
CA LEU A 176 5.64 20.98 -7.24
C LEU A 176 5.56 19.50 -7.58
N GLN A 177 4.48 19.04 -8.23
CA GLN A 177 4.16 17.62 -8.44
C GLN A 177 4.09 16.82 -7.13
N ASP A 178 3.65 17.46 -6.05
CA ASP A 178 3.50 16.88 -4.72
C ASP A 178 2.02 16.62 -4.42
N VAL A 179 1.58 15.40 -4.74
CA VAL A 179 0.20 14.95 -4.56
C VAL A 179 -0.19 14.90 -3.08
N ASP A 180 0.73 14.50 -2.19
CA ASP A 180 0.45 14.39 -0.76
C ASP A 180 0.18 15.77 -0.16
N THR A 181 1.03 16.75 -0.46
CA THR A 181 0.82 18.15 -0.06
C THR A 181 -0.44 18.72 -0.71
N ALA A 182 -0.69 18.46 -1.99
CA ALA A 182 -1.91 18.92 -2.66
C ALA A 182 -3.17 18.41 -1.93
N LEU A 183 -3.24 17.11 -1.63
CA LEU A 183 -4.36 16.50 -0.91
C LEU A 183 -4.55 17.07 0.51
N LYS A 184 -3.45 17.35 1.23
CA LYS A 184 -3.51 18.03 2.53
C LYS A 184 -4.17 19.40 2.41
N TYR A 185 -3.81 20.18 1.40
CA TYR A 185 -4.33 21.54 1.23
C TYR A 185 -5.76 21.57 0.68
N TYR A 186 -6.12 20.62 -0.17
CA TYR A 186 -7.52 20.39 -0.55
C TYR A 186 -8.37 19.94 0.64
N GLU A 187 -7.82 19.17 1.59
CA GLU A 187 -8.50 18.85 2.84
C GLU A 187 -8.77 20.11 3.66
N LEU A 188 -7.80 21.04 3.77
CA LEU A 188 -8.02 22.33 4.44
C LEU A 188 -9.11 23.16 3.76
N ALA A 189 -9.12 23.20 2.42
CA ALA A 189 -10.16 23.88 1.65
C ALA A 189 -11.55 23.24 1.86
N ALA A 190 -11.60 21.95 2.23
CA ALA A 190 -12.84 21.22 2.50
C ALA A 190 -13.40 21.44 3.91
N LEU A 191 -12.66 22.10 4.81
CA LEU A 191 -13.08 22.30 6.20
C LEU A 191 -14.34 23.16 6.28
N ASP A 192 -15.25 22.74 7.17
CA ASP A 192 -16.43 23.49 7.56
C ASP A 192 -16.22 24.07 8.96
N TRP A 193 -16.09 25.40 9.05
CA TRP A 193 -15.90 26.13 10.30
C TRP A 193 -17.22 26.49 11.00
N TYR A 194 -18.36 26.34 10.31
CA TYR A 194 -19.69 26.72 10.78
C TYR A 194 -20.51 25.51 11.29
N TYR A 195 -19.87 24.35 11.51
CA TYR A 195 -20.47 23.12 12.07
C TYR A 195 -21.97 22.92 11.80
N PHE A 196 -22.37 22.80 10.53
CA PHE A 196 -23.80 22.75 10.17
C PHE A 196 -24.54 21.49 10.64
N GLU A 197 -23.81 20.42 10.96
CA GLU A 197 -24.38 19.16 11.45
C GLU A 197 -24.95 19.28 12.88
N GLY A 198 -24.44 20.20 13.69
CA GLY A 198 -24.90 20.44 15.06
C GLY A 198 -26.14 21.33 15.17
N GLU A 199 -26.76 21.71 14.05
CA GLU A 199 -27.92 22.62 13.99
C GLU A 199 -27.69 24.00 14.64
N VAL A 200 -26.44 24.47 14.72
CA VAL A 200 -26.10 25.82 15.20
C VAL A 200 -26.67 26.87 14.22
N GLU A 201 -27.39 27.86 14.73
CA GLU A 201 -27.91 28.98 13.94
C GLU A 201 -26.80 30.02 13.68
N TRP A 202 -26.35 30.09 12.42
CA TRP A 202 -25.39 31.09 11.95
C TRP A 202 -26.08 32.22 11.19
N ASP A 203 -25.63 33.46 11.41
CA ASP A 203 -26.10 34.64 10.65
C ASP A 203 -25.42 34.72 9.26
N ILE A 204 -25.63 33.68 8.45
CA ILE A 204 -25.13 33.60 7.08
C ILE A 204 -26.28 33.37 6.09
N SER A 205 -26.14 33.90 4.88
CA SER A 205 -27.14 33.69 3.83
C SER A 205 -27.21 32.22 3.41
N SER A 206 -28.40 31.76 2.99
CA SER A 206 -28.58 30.40 2.45
C SER A 206 -27.64 30.11 1.27
N ALA A 207 -27.36 31.13 0.45
CA ALA A 207 -26.42 31.01 -0.66
C ALA A 207 -24.97 30.78 -0.19
N LYS A 208 -24.52 31.48 0.86
CA LYS A 208 -23.18 31.29 1.46
C LYS A 208 -23.08 29.89 2.07
N LYS A 209 -24.10 29.45 2.81
CA LYS A 209 -24.16 28.08 3.37
C LYS A 209 -24.07 27.01 2.28
N GLU A 210 -24.85 27.15 1.19
CA GLU A 210 -24.82 26.21 0.09
C GLU A 210 -23.44 26.16 -0.59
N ALA A 211 -22.79 27.32 -0.78
CA ALA A 211 -21.45 27.39 -1.35
C ALA A 211 -20.41 26.65 -0.50
N ILE A 212 -20.42 26.83 0.83
CA ILE A 212 -19.52 26.13 1.76
C ILE A 212 -19.74 24.62 1.69
N LEU A 213 -21.00 24.17 1.74
CA LEU A 213 -21.32 22.75 1.68
C LEU A 213 -20.92 22.12 0.34
N ARG A 214 -21.11 22.83 -0.78
CA ARG A 214 -20.68 22.37 -2.11
C ARG A 214 -19.17 22.23 -2.18
N ARG A 215 -18.40 23.26 -1.79
CA ARG A 215 -16.93 23.24 -1.70
C ARG A 215 -16.43 22.06 -0.86
N GLY A 216 -16.99 21.87 0.33
CA GLY A 216 -16.61 20.78 1.21
C GLY A 216 -16.91 19.39 0.61
N GLN A 217 -18.04 19.23 -0.09
CA GLN A 217 -18.36 17.99 -0.79
C GLN A 217 -17.41 17.73 -1.97
N GLU A 218 -17.08 18.76 -2.73
CA GLU A 218 -16.17 18.73 -3.88
C GLU A 218 -14.80 18.14 -3.52
N PHE A 219 -14.08 18.79 -2.60
CA PHE A 219 -12.74 18.36 -2.20
C PHE A 219 -12.72 17.03 -1.44
N ARG A 220 -13.74 16.74 -0.61
CA ARG A 220 -13.86 15.42 0.05
C ARG A 220 -14.02 14.29 -0.96
N ARG A 221 -14.81 14.48 -2.01
CA ARG A 221 -14.99 13.48 -3.08
C ARG A 221 -13.71 13.27 -3.86
N MET A 222 -13.01 14.34 -4.20
CA MET A 222 -11.72 14.25 -4.89
C MET A 222 -10.68 13.47 -4.07
N SER A 223 -10.59 13.73 -2.76
CA SER A 223 -9.72 12.97 -1.86
C SER A 223 -10.10 11.49 -1.78
N GLN A 224 -11.40 11.17 -1.70
CA GLN A 224 -11.90 9.78 -1.74
C GLN A 224 -11.54 9.07 -3.04
N LEU A 225 -11.67 9.77 -4.18
CA LEU A 225 -11.39 9.23 -5.51
C LEU A 225 -9.91 8.86 -5.66
N VAL A 226 -9.00 9.70 -5.19
CA VAL A 226 -7.54 9.47 -5.24
C VAL A 226 -7.12 8.37 -4.26
N ARG A 227 -7.66 8.36 -3.04
CA ARG A 227 -7.27 7.40 -1.99
C ARG A 227 -7.84 6.00 -2.22
N ASN A 228 -9.09 5.91 -2.69
CA ASN A 228 -9.81 4.65 -2.91
C ASN A 228 -10.46 4.61 -4.31
N PRO A 229 -9.67 4.60 -5.39
CA PRO A 229 -10.20 4.70 -6.75
C PRO A 229 -11.11 3.52 -7.13
N GLY A 230 -10.82 2.31 -6.63
CA GLY A 230 -11.63 1.10 -6.89
C GLY A 230 -13.06 1.20 -6.37
N GLU A 231 -13.23 1.62 -5.11
CA GLU A 231 -14.56 1.83 -4.52
C GLU A 231 -15.27 3.04 -5.13
N SER A 232 -14.51 4.12 -5.35
CA SER A 232 -15.02 5.39 -5.86
C SER A 232 -15.55 5.29 -7.28
N VAL A 233 -14.96 4.47 -8.17
CA VAL A 233 -15.48 4.27 -9.55
C VAL A 233 -16.91 3.72 -9.56
N SER A 234 -17.28 2.89 -8.58
CA SER A 234 -18.65 2.36 -8.47
C SER A 234 -19.69 3.44 -8.14
N LEU A 235 -19.28 4.46 -7.37
CA LEU A 235 -20.07 5.64 -7.04
C LEU A 235 -20.02 6.69 -8.15
N TRP A 236 -18.87 6.88 -8.80
CA TRP A 236 -18.61 7.88 -9.85
C TRP A 236 -19.44 7.65 -11.12
N ARG A 237 -19.86 6.40 -11.38
CA ARG A 237 -20.86 6.06 -12.42
C ARG A 237 -22.27 6.59 -12.12
N ARG A 238 -22.58 6.90 -10.87
CA ARG A 238 -23.94 7.29 -10.40
C ARG A 238 -24.05 8.77 -10.04
N MET A 239 -22.95 9.52 -10.07
CA MET A 239 -22.89 10.91 -9.58
C MET A 239 -22.91 11.94 -10.72
N VAL A 240 -23.32 13.16 -10.39
CA VAL A 240 -23.33 14.33 -11.28
C VAL A 240 -21.92 14.56 -11.83
N VAL A 241 -21.84 14.67 -13.16
CA VAL A 241 -20.62 14.99 -13.91
C VAL A 241 -20.22 16.43 -13.59
N TRP A 242 -18.93 16.67 -13.35
CA TRP A 242 -18.44 18.05 -13.33
C TRP A 242 -18.10 18.43 -14.76
N ASP A 243 -18.37 19.68 -15.13
CA ASP A 243 -18.02 20.17 -16.47
C ASP A 243 -16.51 19.95 -16.71
N GLY A 244 -16.15 19.24 -17.80
CA GLY A 244 -14.76 18.97 -18.16
C GLY A 244 -14.23 17.57 -17.78
N GLU A 245 -14.96 16.78 -16.98
CA GLU A 245 -14.55 15.40 -16.61
C GLU A 245 -14.79 14.36 -17.72
N GLU A 246 -15.59 14.66 -18.75
CA GLU A 246 -16.07 13.67 -19.72
C GLU A 246 -14.93 13.03 -20.53
N ALA A 247 -13.85 13.78 -20.79
CA ALA A 247 -12.81 13.36 -21.71
C ALA A 247 -11.99 12.15 -21.22
N TYR A 248 -11.58 12.10 -19.95
CA TYR A 248 -10.70 11.03 -19.42
C TYR A 248 -11.42 10.01 -18.55
N LYS A 249 -12.68 10.26 -18.17
CA LYS A 249 -13.41 9.44 -17.20
C LYS A 249 -13.65 8.01 -17.69
N GLU A 250 -14.04 7.83 -18.95
CA GLU A 250 -14.32 6.49 -19.49
C GLU A 250 -13.07 5.61 -19.50
N SER A 251 -11.93 6.15 -19.95
CA SER A 251 -10.65 5.44 -19.94
C SER A 251 -10.17 5.14 -18.52
N PHE A 252 -10.42 6.02 -17.54
CA PHE A 252 -10.13 5.73 -16.14
C PHE A 252 -11.00 4.61 -15.55
N ILE A 253 -12.31 4.61 -15.85
CA ILE A 253 -13.22 3.56 -15.38
C ILE A 253 -12.80 2.19 -15.91
N GLU A 254 -12.45 2.13 -17.20
CA GLU A 254 -11.96 0.91 -17.83
C GLU A 254 -10.58 0.51 -17.30
N TYR A 255 -9.71 1.49 -17.05
CA TYR A 255 -8.42 1.28 -16.40
C TYR A 255 -8.57 0.58 -15.05
N ILE A 256 -9.46 1.06 -14.17
CA ILE A 256 -9.72 0.44 -12.86
C ILE A 256 -10.31 -0.97 -13.00
N HIS A 257 -11.14 -1.21 -14.02
CA HIS A 257 -11.63 -2.56 -14.30
C HIS A 257 -10.49 -3.53 -14.64
N ASN A 258 -9.58 -3.12 -15.54
CA ASN A 258 -8.43 -3.92 -15.93
C ASN A 258 -7.41 -4.09 -14.79
N LEU A 259 -7.25 -3.07 -13.95
CA LEU A 259 -6.40 -3.13 -12.75
C LEU A 259 -6.89 -4.22 -11.78
N ASN A 260 -8.21 -4.27 -11.53
CA ASN A 260 -8.82 -5.31 -10.70
C ASN A 260 -8.74 -6.71 -11.35
N ALA A 261 -8.82 -6.78 -12.68
CA ALA A 261 -8.67 -8.02 -13.43
C ALA A 261 -7.21 -8.50 -13.56
N LYS A 262 -6.22 -7.66 -13.16
CA LYS A 262 -4.78 -7.89 -13.34
C LYS A 262 -4.41 -8.13 -14.82
N ASP A 263 -5.10 -7.48 -15.76
CA ASP A 263 -4.80 -7.55 -17.20
C ASP A 263 -3.77 -6.49 -17.60
N HIS A 264 -2.50 -6.89 -17.73
CA HIS A 264 -1.41 -5.96 -18.06
C HIS A 264 -1.60 -5.25 -19.40
N SER A 265 -2.19 -5.90 -20.40
CA SER A 265 -2.40 -5.30 -21.72
C SER A 265 -3.48 -4.23 -21.66
N GLY A 266 -4.63 -4.57 -21.04
CA GLY A 266 -5.72 -3.64 -20.81
C GLY A 266 -5.31 -2.45 -19.94
N ILE A 267 -4.57 -2.69 -18.85
CA ILE A 267 -4.03 -1.63 -17.97
C ILE A 267 -3.19 -0.65 -18.78
N TYR A 268 -2.26 -1.16 -19.60
CA TYR A 268 -1.38 -0.31 -20.42
C TYR A 268 -2.16 0.51 -21.43
N GLN A 269 -3.09 -0.11 -22.17
CA GLN A 269 -3.88 0.57 -23.21
C GLN A 269 -4.78 1.65 -22.63
N CYS A 270 -5.52 1.34 -21.55
CA CYS A 270 -6.41 2.31 -20.90
C CYS A 270 -5.62 3.44 -20.25
N ALA A 271 -4.44 3.16 -19.67
CA ALA A 271 -3.58 4.20 -19.13
C ALA A 271 -3.07 5.15 -20.23
N THR A 272 -2.59 4.64 -21.36
CA THR A 272 -2.19 5.48 -22.50
C THR A 272 -3.37 6.32 -23.02
N ALA A 273 -4.56 5.73 -23.16
CA ALA A 273 -5.76 6.45 -23.59
C ALA A 273 -6.16 7.56 -22.58
N PHE A 274 -6.06 7.27 -21.28
CA PHE A 274 -6.29 8.25 -20.22
C PHE A 274 -5.33 9.44 -20.36
N PHE A 275 -4.03 9.19 -20.50
CA PHE A 275 -3.03 10.24 -20.64
C PHE A 275 -3.20 11.05 -21.93
N HIS A 276 -3.58 10.40 -23.03
CA HIS A 276 -3.91 11.09 -24.28
C HIS A 276 -5.07 12.09 -24.09
N ASN A 277 -6.12 11.69 -23.38
CA ASN A 277 -7.26 12.55 -23.10
C ASN A 277 -6.88 13.72 -22.18
N VAL A 278 -6.10 13.47 -21.12
CA VAL A 278 -5.61 14.52 -20.22
C VAL A 278 -4.70 15.50 -20.95
N SER A 279 -3.77 15.01 -21.77
CA SER A 279 -2.91 15.87 -22.60
C SER A 279 -3.74 16.72 -23.56
N GLY A 280 -4.76 16.15 -24.19
CA GLY A 280 -5.67 16.88 -25.06
C GLY A 280 -6.42 18.02 -24.34
N MET A 281 -6.77 17.84 -23.06
CA MET A 281 -7.35 18.92 -22.25
C MET A 281 -6.35 20.05 -21.97
N ILE A 282 -5.11 19.69 -21.63
CA ILE A 282 -4.02 20.65 -21.39
C ILE A 282 -3.75 21.46 -22.67
N ASP A 283 -3.61 20.78 -23.80
CA ASP A 283 -3.37 21.41 -25.12
C ASP A 283 -4.53 22.30 -25.57
N ALA A 284 -5.76 21.97 -25.18
CA ALA A 284 -6.95 22.78 -25.44
C ALA A 284 -7.05 24.02 -24.53
N GLY A 285 -6.14 24.19 -23.57
CA GLY A 285 -6.16 25.30 -22.62
C GLY A 285 -7.32 25.22 -21.62
N ALA A 286 -7.68 24.00 -21.18
CA ALA A 286 -8.68 23.80 -20.15
C ALA A 286 -8.38 24.60 -18.86
N ALA A 287 -9.44 25.00 -18.14
CA ALA A 287 -9.26 25.77 -16.93
C ALA A 287 -8.60 24.94 -15.84
N ARG A 288 -7.93 25.62 -14.91
CA ARG A 288 -7.26 25.01 -13.75
C ARG A 288 -8.19 24.08 -12.97
N ASP A 289 -9.42 24.52 -12.73
CA ASP A 289 -10.40 23.77 -11.95
C ASP A 289 -10.81 22.46 -12.67
N ASP A 290 -10.91 22.48 -14.00
CA ASP A 290 -11.23 21.31 -14.83
C ASP A 290 -10.08 20.28 -14.87
N LEU A 291 -8.83 20.76 -14.76
CA LEU A 291 -7.63 19.93 -14.81
C LEU A 291 -7.30 19.27 -13.46
N ARG A 292 -7.83 19.79 -12.34
CA ARG A 292 -7.45 19.37 -10.99
C ARG A 292 -7.62 17.86 -10.77
N VAL A 293 -8.82 17.34 -11.02
CA VAL A 293 -9.13 15.91 -10.85
C VAL A 293 -8.34 15.07 -11.86
N ALA A 294 -8.22 15.55 -13.10
CA ALA A 294 -7.52 14.86 -14.18
C ALA A 294 -6.05 14.62 -13.85
N VAL A 295 -5.34 15.65 -13.38
CA VAL A 295 -3.90 15.58 -13.04
C VAL A 295 -3.67 14.77 -11.78
N LEU A 296 -4.52 14.90 -10.75
CA LEU A 296 -4.46 14.04 -9.56
C LEU A 296 -4.56 12.56 -9.93
N LEU A 297 -5.54 12.22 -10.78
CA LEU A 297 -5.69 10.86 -11.26
C LEU A 297 -4.55 10.43 -12.18
N ALA A 298 -3.94 11.34 -12.94
CA ALA A 298 -2.78 11.03 -13.76
C ALA A 298 -1.60 10.54 -12.92
N HIS A 299 -1.34 11.14 -11.76
CA HIS A 299 -0.34 10.62 -10.82
C HIS A 299 -0.69 9.21 -10.34
N VAL A 300 -1.95 8.98 -9.95
CA VAL A 300 -2.43 7.64 -9.53
C VAL A 300 -2.25 6.60 -10.64
N VAL A 301 -2.69 6.92 -11.86
CA VAL A 301 -2.59 6.02 -13.02
C VAL A 301 -1.13 5.74 -13.35
N ARG A 302 -0.26 6.75 -13.36
CA ARG A 302 1.18 6.59 -13.61
C ARG A 302 1.81 5.61 -12.63
N ASP A 303 1.57 5.80 -11.34
CA ASP A 303 2.19 4.99 -10.30
C ASP A 303 1.68 3.55 -10.30
N SER A 304 0.37 3.38 -10.47
CA SER A 304 -0.26 2.05 -10.43
C SER A 304 -0.16 1.28 -11.76
N SER A 305 0.01 1.96 -12.90
CA SER A 305 0.26 1.31 -14.20
C SER A 305 1.73 0.98 -14.43
N LEU A 306 2.67 1.56 -13.69
CA LEU A 306 4.11 1.50 -13.97
C LEU A 306 4.60 0.08 -14.28
N TYR A 307 4.24 -0.91 -13.46
CA TYR A 307 4.65 -2.30 -13.69
C TYR A 307 4.12 -2.84 -15.03
N SER A 308 2.82 -2.70 -15.29
CA SER A 308 2.21 -3.13 -16.55
C SER A 308 2.82 -2.40 -17.75
N THR A 309 3.07 -1.10 -17.63
CA THR A 309 3.76 -0.30 -18.65
C THR A 309 5.15 -0.85 -18.94
N MET A 310 5.93 -1.16 -17.91
CA MET A 310 7.26 -1.73 -18.06
C MET A 310 7.25 -3.12 -18.71
N VAL A 311 6.34 -4.00 -18.29
CA VAL A 311 6.16 -5.33 -18.88
C VAL A 311 5.84 -5.24 -20.38
N MET A 312 4.94 -4.33 -20.76
CA MET A 312 4.56 -4.17 -22.17
C MET A 312 5.70 -3.58 -23.02
N ILE A 313 6.57 -2.76 -22.43
CA ILE A 313 7.70 -2.13 -23.13
C ILE A 313 8.90 -3.08 -23.24
N ALA A 314 9.16 -3.93 -22.24
CA ALA A 314 10.38 -4.75 -22.18
C ALA A 314 10.70 -5.53 -23.48
N PRO A 315 9.74 -6.19 -24.16
CA PRO A 315 10.00 -6.89 -25.43
C PRO A 315 10.33 -5.97 -26.61
N MET A 316 9.98 -4.68 -26.50
CA MET A 316 10.12 -3.66 -27.56
C MET A 316 11.42 -2.85 -27.43
N VAL A 317 12.07 -2.83 -26.26
CA VAL A 317 13.26 -1.99 -25.97
C VAL A 317 14.41 -2.26 -26.95
N ASN A 318 14.61 -3.52 -27.36
CA ASN A 318 15.68 -3.84 -28.32
C ASN A 318 15.33 -3.43 -29.77
N LYS A 319 14.04 -3.17 -30.06
CA LYS A 319 13.53 -2.80 -31.39
C LYS A 319 13.34 -1.30 -31.53
N ILE A 320 13.19 -0.58 -30.42
CA ILE A 320 12.88 0.84 -30.38
C ILE A 320 13.87 1.55 -29.44
N GLN A 321 14.49 2.62 -29.94
CA GLN A 321 15.29 3.49 -29.07
C GLN A 321 14.38 4.38 -28.22
N LEU A 322 14.45 4.20 -26.90
CA LEU A 322 13.92 5.14 -25.92
C LEU A 322 14.80 6.40 -25.87
N SER A 323 14.17 7.57 -25.78
CA SER A 323 14.90 8.83 -25.61
C SER A 323 15.62 8.87 -24.25
N ALA A 324 16.71 9.65 -24.14
CA ALA A 324 17.41 9.82 -22.88
C ALA A 324 16.51 10.40 -21.77
N LYS A 325 15.59 11.31 -22.14
CA LYS A 325 14.58 11.85 -21.24
C LYS A 325 13.65 10.75 -20.73
N THR A 326 13.10 9.93 -21.63
CA THR A 326 12.20 8.83 -21.26
C THR A 326 12.87 7.81 -20.34
N LYS A 327 14.15 7.49 -20.59
CA LYS A 327 14.94 6.63 -19.70
C LYS A 327 15.04 7.26 -18.31
N HIS A 328 15.45 8.53 -18.23
CA HIS A 328 15.54 9.24 -16.96
C HIS A 328 14.21 9.28 -16.20
N ASP A 329 13.11 9.64 -16.87
CA ASP A 329 11.77 9.68 -16.27
C ASP A 329 11.34 8.28 -15.77
N MET A 330 11.66 7.22 -16.52
CA MET A 330 11.45 5.83 -16.10
C MET A 330 12.25 5.48 -14.84
N PHE A 331 13.53 5.86 -14.79
CA PHE A 331 14.38 5.61 -13.63
C PHE A 331 13.85 6.30 -12.38
N GLU A 332 13.55 7.60 -12.48
CA GLU A 332 12.97 8.38 -11.36
C GLU A 332 11.67 7.76 -10.88
N CYS A 333 10.76 7.40 -11.80
CA CYS A 333 9.49 6.76 -11.43
C CYS A 333 9.71 5.39 -10.75
N LEU A 334 10.61 4.55 -11.27
CA LEU A 334 10.92 3.24 -10.65
C LEU A 334 11.57 3.38 -9.27
N CYS A 335 12.43 4.39 -9.09
CA CYS A 335 13.08 4.69 -7.82
C CYS A 335 12.09 5.24 -6.77
N ALA A 336 11.12 6.05 -7.19
CA ALA A 336 10.11 6.64 -6.32
C ALA A 336 8.94 5.68 -6.00
N ASN A 337 8.64 4.72 -6.90
CA ASN A 337 7.45 3.88 -6.80
C ASN A 337 7.45 3.00 -5.55
N GLN A 338 6.37 3.04 -4.76
CA GLN A 338 6.26 2.29 -3.49
C GLN A 338 5.59 0.91 -3.62
N SER A 339 5.25 0.46 -4.83
CA SER A 339 4.59 -0.83 -5.05
C SER A 339 5.42 -1.99 -4.51
N LYS A 340 4.75 -2.91 -3.81
CA LYS A 340 5.35 -4.17 -3.34
C LYS A 340 5.92 -5.01 -4.50
N THR A 341 5.31 -4.92 -5.68
CA THR A 341 5.70 -5.67 -6.89
C THR A 341 7.08 -5.28 -7.40
N LEU A 342 7.46 -4.01 -7.26
CA LEU A 342 8.69 -3.44 -7.83
C LEU A 342 9.84 -3.29 -6.81
N VAL A 343 9.65 -3.71 -5.55
CA VAL A 343 10.62 -3.48 -4.46
C VAL A 343 12.03 -3.95 -4.79
N ALA A 344 12.17 -5.14 -5.38
CA ALA A 344 13.49 -5.69 -5.73
C ALA A 344 14.20 -4.84 -6.80
N ILE A 345 13.48 -4.43 -7.83
CA ILE A 345 13.98 -3.60 -8.93
C ILE A 345 14.32 -2.18 -8.43
N ARG A 346 13.45 -1.58 -7.61
CA ARG A 346 13.70 -0.29 -6.96
C ARG A 346 14.98 -0.31 -6.14
N LYS A 347 15.14 -1.31 -5.26
CA LYS A 347 16.34 -1.45 -4.43
C LYS A 347 17.61 -1.58 -5.28
N TYR A 348 17.55 -2.34 -6.37
CA TYR A 348 18.65 -2.46 -7.33
C TYR A 348 19.02 -1.10 -7.94
N LEU A 349 18.03 -0.39 -8.51
CA LEU A 349 18.26 0.89 -9.17
C LEU A 349 18.79 1.97 -8.21
N VAL A 350 18.26 2.04 -6.99
CA VAL A 350 18.73 2.98 -5.95
C VAL A 350 20.18 2.68 -5.56
N ASN A 351 20.58 1.40 -5.52
CA ASN A 351 21.95 1.00 -5.16
C ASN A 351 22.96 1.29 -6.29
N VAL A 352 22.59 0.96 -7.53
CA VAL A 352 23.50 1.05 -8.68
C VAL A 352 23.52 2.45 -9.33
N GLY A 353 22.42 3.19 -9.23
CA GLY A 353 22.25 4.48 -9.89
C GLY A 353 21.88 4.38 -11.37
N GLU A 354 21.64 5.54 -11.98
CA GLU A 354 21.22 5.64 -13.38
C GLU A 354 22.41 5.44 -14.35
N CYS A 355 22.39 4.37 -15.14
CA CYS A 355 23.33 4.14 -16.24
C CYS A 355 22.75 3.17 -17.28
N GLU A 356 23.32 3.14 -18.49
CA GLU A 356 22.83 2.25 -19.57
C GLU A 356 22.78 0.78 -19.16
N GLU A 357 23.75 0.31 -18.36
CA GLU A 357 23.75 -1.08 -17.87
C GLU A 357 22.65 -1.33 -16.84
N SER A 358 22.33 -0.37 -15.95
CA SER A 358 21.29 -0.55 -14.96
C SER A 358 19.90 -0.67 -15.59
N PHE A 359 19.65 -0.02 -16.74
CA PHE A 359 18.43 -0.21 -17.52
C PHE A 359 18.33 -1.61 -18.16
N ASP A 360 19.39 -2.12 -18.79
CA ASP A 360 19.39 -3.48 -19.37
C ASP A 360 19.11 -4.53 -18.29
N VAL A 361 19.75 -4.41 -17.13
CA VAL A 361 19.49 -5.30 -15.99
C VAL A 361 18.07 -5.13 -15.45
N CYS A 362 17.56 -3.89 -15.35
CA CYS A 362 16.19 -3.62 -14.93
C CYS A 362 15.16 -4.34 -15.82
N PHE A 363 15.29 -4.23 -17.15
CA PHE A 363 14.37 -4.93 -18.06
C PHE A 363 14.47 -6.45 -17.96
N ARG A 364 15.67 -7.00 -17.77
CA ARG A 364 15.84 -8.44 -17.53
C ARG A 364 15.19 -8.89 -16.21
N LEU A 365 15.36 -8.13 -15.13
CA LEU A 365 14.70 -8.39 -13.85
C LEU A 365 13.18 -8.30 -13.97
N LEU A 366 12.65 -7.35 -14.76
CA LEU A 366 11.23 -7.25 -15.08
C LEU A 366 10.73 -8.49 -15.85
N THR A 367 11.47 -8.98 -16.84
CA THR A 367 11.11 -10.21 -17.57
C THR A 367 11.13 -11.44 -16.66
N ILE A 368 12.15 -11.57 -15.79
CA ILE A 368 12.21 -12.63 -14.77
C ILE A 368 11.01 -12.54 -13.84
N LYS A 369 10.68 -11.35 -13.36
CA LYS A 369 9.53 -11.09 -12.49
C LYS A 369 8.20 -11.48 -13.15
N GLU A 370 8.05 -11.17 -14.43
CA GLU A 370 6.85 -11.54 -15.19
C GLU A 370 6.73 -13.06 -15.35
N CYS A 371 7.83 -13.74 -15.67
CA CYS A 371 7.87 -15.21 -15.77
C CYS A 371 7.55 -15.86 -14.41
N VAL A 372 8.12 -15.36 -13.31
CA VAL A 372 7.77 -15.78 -11.93
C VAL A 372 6.28 -15.61 -11.65
N GLN A 373 5.67 -14.51 -12.09
CA GLN A 373 4.22 -14.30 -11.95
C GLN A 373 3.37 -15.24 -12.82
N ARG A 374 3.83 -15.62 -14.03
CA ARG A 374 3.16 -16.61 -14.88
C ARG A 374 3.21 -17.99 -14.23
N ILE A 375 4.39 -18.40 -13.76
CA ILE A 375 4.60 -19.63 -12.98
C ILE A 375 3.70 -19.67 -11.75
N ALA A 376 3.66 -18.61 -10.94
CA ALA A 376 2.80 -18.54 -9.76
C ALA A 376 1.30 -18.68 -10.12
N ARG A 377 0.89 -18.19 -11.30
CA ARG A 377 -0.48 -18.34 -11.81
C ARG A 377 -0.79 -19.78 -12.21
N PHE A 378 0.14 -20.49 -12.86
CA PHE A 378 -0.03 -21.92 -13.18
C PHE A 378 -0.19 -22.77 -11.93
N LEU A 379 0.53 -22.42 -10.86
CA LEU A 379 0.47 -23.15 -9.60
C LEU A 379 -0.72 -22.76 -8.73
N ARG A 380 -1.45 -21.68 -9.04
CA ARG A 380 -2.58 -21.24 -8.22
C ARG A 380 -3.73 -22.25 -8.30
N VAL A 381 -4.27 -22.65 -7.15
CA VAL A 381 -5.46 -23.51 -7.11
C VAL A 381 -6.65 -22.76 -7.70
N ASN A 382 -7.35 -23.38 -8.64
CA ASN A 382 -8.52 -22.77 -9.27
C ASN A 382 -9.67 -22.70 -8.24
N PRO A 383 -10.32 -21.53 -8.05
CA PRO A 383 -11.50 -21.41 -7.19
C PRO A 383 -12.66 -22.36 -7.54
N THR A 384 -12.71 -22.93 -8.75
CA THR A 384 -13.73 -23.92 -9.14
C THR A 384 -13.34 -25.37 -8.85
N GLU A 385 -12.12 -25.65 -8.39
CA GLU A 385 -11.65 -27.01 -8.10
C GLU A 385 -12.38 -27.60 -6.89
N GLU A 386 -13.12 -28.71 -7.02
CA GLU A 386 -13.90 -29.30 -5.92
C GLU A 386 -13.13 -30.29 -5.03
N THR A 387 -11.81 -30.43 -5.27
CA THR A 387 -10.95 -31.35 -4.50
C THR A 387 -11.01 -31.05 -3.00
N GLU A 388 -11.35 -32.06 -2.20
CA GLU A 388 -11.26 -31.97 -0.75
C GLU A 388 -9.80 -31.95 -0.32
N LEU A 389 -9.42 -31.02 0.55
CA LEU A 389 -8.07 -31.00 1.12
C LEU A 389 -8.16 -31.15 2.63
N ALA A 390 -7.23 -31.94 3.15
CA ALA A 390 -7.03 -32.14 4.57
C ALA A 390 -5.60 -31.79 4.97
N TYR A 391 -5.35 -31.67 6.26
CA TYR A 391 -3.99 -31.69 6.79
C TYR A 391 -3.90 -32.56 8.03
N TYR A 392 -2.73 -33.17 8.22
CA TYR A 392 -2.43 -34.05 9.32
C TYR A 392 -1.71 -33.27 10.40
N THR A 393 -2.06 -33.53 11.66
CA THR A 393 -1.41 -32.87 12.79
C THR A 393 -1.58 -33.67 14.07
N SER A 394 -0.82 -33.31 15.11
CA SER A 394 -1.02 -33.87 16.44
C SER A 394 -2.24 -33.24 17.12
N LEU A 395 -2.87 -33.99 18.02
CA LEU A 395 -3.97 -33.45 18.84
C LEU A 395 -3.54 -32.22 19.64
N GLN A 396 -2.29 -32.18 20.10
CA GLN A 396 -1.74 -31.03 20.81
C GLN A 396 -1.70 -29.78 19.94
N THR A 397 -1.35 -29.90 18.66
CA THR A 397 -1.33 -28.77 17.74
C THR A 397 -2.75 -28.33 17.38
N PHE A 398 -3.63 -29.30 17.08
CA PHE A 398 -5.04 -29.01 16.81
C PHE A 398 -5.72 -28.28 17.98
N SER A 399 -5.37 -28.63 19.23
CA SER A 399 -5.96 -27.98 20.40
C SER A 399 -5.78 -26.46 20.47
N TYR A 400 -4.76 -25.88 19.81
CA TYR A 400 -4.59 -24.42 19.75
C TYR A 400 -5.63 -23.70 18.90
N MET A 401 -6.45 -24.44 18.14
CA MET A 401 -7.60 -23.89 17.42
C MET A 401 -8.89 -23.98 18.24
N LEU A 402 -8.88 -24.75 19.34
CA LEU A 402 -10.05 -25.07 20.14
C LEU A 402 -10.23 -24.06 21.29
N PRO A 403 -11.48 -23.72 21.69
CA PRO A 403 -11.76 -22.63 22.62
C PRO A 403 -11.04 -22.71 23.96
N PHE A 404 -10.79 -23.92 24.48
CA PHE A 404 -10.11 -24.07 25.78
C PHE A 404 -8.62 -23.69 25.78
N LYS A 405 -7.98 -23.59 24.62
CA LYS A 405 -6.52 -23.38 24.51
C LYS A 405 -6.12 -22.34 23.47
N ALA A 406 -7.01 -21.99 22.55
CA ALA A 406 -6.80 -20.92 21.60
C ALA A 406 -6.56 -19.59 22.34
N GLU A 407 -5.55 -18.86 21.90
CA GLU A 407 -5.40 -17.45 22.30
C GLU A 407 -6.53 -16.63 21.68
N LYS A 408 -6.85 -15.49 22.30
CA LYS A 408 -7.94 -14.61 21.82
C LYS A 408 -7.76 -14.28 20.33
N GLY A 409 -8.77 -14.63 19.53
CA GLY A 409 -8.78 -14.40 18.10
C GLY A 409 -8.01 -15.43 17.27
N MET A 410 -7.69 -16.61 17.84
CA MET A 410 -7.15 -17.79 17.14
C MET A 410 -8.18 -18.92 17.00
N GLU A 411 -9.35 -18.80 17.63
CA GLU A 411 -10.41 -19.80 17.59
C GLU A 411 -10.81 -20.10 16.15
N GLY A 412 -10.68 -21.37 15.74
CA GLY A 412 -10.97 -21.81 14.38
C GLY A 412 -10.03 -21.28 13.29
N LYS A 413 -8.90 -20.64 13.63
CA LYS A 413 -7.93 -20.14 12.64
C LYS A 413 -6.70 -21.02 12.54
N LEU A 414 -6.10 -21.08 11.34
CA LEU A 414 -4.85 -21.82 11.17
C LEU A 414 -3.67 -20.99 11.63
N SER A 415 -2.76 -21.63 12.36
CA SER A 415 -1.39 -21.15 12.47
C SER A 415 -0.60 -21.56 11.22
N VAL A 416 -0.07 -20.57 10.52
CA VAL A 416 0.79 -20.71 9.35
C VAL A 416 2.21 -20.41 9.81
N MET A 417 3.07 -21.43 9.85
CA MET A 417 4.36 -21.38 10.53
C MET A 417 5.45 -20.84 9.59
N ASN A 418 6.49 -20.21 10.15
CA ASN A 418 7.65 -19.83 9.34
C ASN A 418 8.31 -21.06 8.69
N ILE A 419 8.79 -20.88 7.46
CA ILE A 419 9.42 -21.93 6.65
C ILE A 419 10.62 -22.60 7.30
N ALA A 420 11.34 -21.89 8.18
CA ALA A 420 12.50 -22.42 8.91
C ALA A 420 12.15 -23.63 9.82
N TYR A 421 10.87 -23.86 10.09
CA TYR A 421 10.42 -24.97 10.94
C TYR A 421 9.90 -26.18 10.16
N MET A 422 9.97 -26.15 8.82
CA MET A 422 9.62 -27.31 8.01
C MET A 422 10.73 -28.37 8.06
N ASN A 423 10.34 -29.63 7.93
CA ASN A 423 11.26 -30.77 8.09
C ASN A 423 12.10 -31.07 6.84
N ASP A 424 11.68 -30.60 5.66
CA ASP A 424 12.37 -30.90 4.40
C ASP A 424 13.57 -29.94 4.20
N PRO A 425 14.82 -30.44 4.21
CA PRO A 425 16.01 -29.63 4.03
C PRO A 425 16.19 -29.09 2.59
N ASN A 426 15.35 -29.51 1.63
CA ASN A 426 15.34 -28.98 0.26
C ASN A 426 14.30 -27.86 0.05
N GLU A 427 13.56 -27.45 1.08
CA GLU A 427 12.60 -26.34 0.98
C GLU A 427 13.27 -25.07 0.46
N GLY A 428 12.73 -24.52 -0.62
CA GLY A 428 13.28 -23.34 -1.30
C GLY A 428 14.54 -23.59 -2.13
N ARG A 429 15.11 -24.81 -2.11
CA ARG A 429 16.35 -25.16 -2.85
C ARG A 429 16.09 -25.90 -4.15
N THR A 430 15.00 -26.65 -4.23
CA THR A 430 14.69 -27.50 -5.41
C THR A 430 14.70 -26.68 -6.69
N LEU A 431 13.92 -25.60 -6.76
CA LEU A 431 13.90 -24.73 -7.93
C LEU A 431 15.26 -24.08 -8.20
N GLN A 432 16.00 -23.66 -7.17
CA GLN A 432 17.33 -23.06 -7.37
C GLN A 432 18.27 -24.04 -8.07
N LYS A 433 18.33 -25.30 -7.60
CA LYS A 433 19.15 -26.33 -8.24
C LYS A 433 18.77 -26.52 -9.70
N SER A 434 17.47 -26.52 -10.01
CA SER A 434 16.98 -26.63 -11.39
C SER A 434 17.39 -25.43 -12.25
N LEU A 435 17.26 -24.20 -11.74
CA LEU A 435 17.59 -22.98 -12.48
C LEU A 435 19.10 -22.76 -12.65
N PHE A 436 19.94 -23.30 -11.77
CA PHE A 436 21.38 -23.04 -11.72
C PHE A 436 22.24 -24.31 -11.79
N ALA A 437 21.81 -25.31 -12.59
CA ALA A 437 22.60 -26.52 -12.89
C ALA A 437 23.15 -27.25 -11.63
N GLY A 438 22.33 -27.37 -10.60
CA GLY A 438 22.64 -28.01 -9.32
C GLY A 438 23.25 -27.09 -8.26
N GLU A 439 23.60 -25.85 -8.60
CA GLU A 439 24.09 -24.85 -7.65
C GLU A 439 22.96 -24.24 -6.81
N ILE A 440 23.32 -23.76 -5.62
CA ILE A 440 22.41 -23.01 -4.73
C ILE A 440 23.08 -21.66 -4.48
N PRO A 441 23.01 -20.72 -5.44
CA PRO A 441 23.86 -19.53 -5.46
C PRO A 441 23.61 -18.59 -4.28
N PHE A 442 22.46 -18.71 -3.61
CA PHE A 442 22.04 -17.79 -2.56
C PHE A 442 22.32 -18.27 -1.13
N GLU A 443 22.96 -19.43 -0.95
CA GLU A 443 23.31 -19.96 0.39
C GLU A 443 24.70 -19.56 0.91
N GLY A 444 25.38 -18.69 0.17
CA GLY A 444 26.70 -18.18 0.50
C GLY A 444 27.83 -19.17 0.24
N ASP A 445 29.02 -18.64 -0.04
CA ASP A 445 30.24 -19.42 -0.28
C ASP A 445 30.76 -20.05 1.03
N ILE A 446 31.22 -21.30 0.96
CA ILE A 446 31.87 -22.04 2.06
C ILE A 446 33.08 -21.26 2.62
N ARG A 447 33.72 -20.41 1.81
CA ARG A 447 34.89 -19.62 2.20
C ARG A 447 34.54 -18.30 2.91
N HIS A 448 33.26 -17.93 2.96
CA HIS A 448 32.79 -16.67 3.52
C HIS A 448 31.80 -16.93 4.68
N ARG A 449 31.56 -15.90 5.51
CA ARG A 449 30.55 -16.00 6.57
C ARG A 449 29.18 -16.15 5.92
N LYS A 450 28.43 -17.17 6.32
CA LYS A 450 27.06 -17.40 5.83
C LYS A 450 26.09 -16.40 6.45
N ASP A 451 25.13 -15.97 5.66
CA ASP A 451 23.98 -15.22 6.18
C ASP A 451 23.13 -16.16 7.05
N ALA A 452 22.78 -15.71 8.25
CA ALA A 452 21.97 -16.45 9.21
C ALA A 452 20.51 -15.94 9.26
N ARG A 453 20.14 -15.00 8.38
CA ARG A 453 18.78 -14.49 8.26
C ARG A 453 17.88 -15.53 7.61
N TYR A 454 16.68 -15.67 8.16
CA TYR A 454 15.61 -16.44 7.56
C TYR A 454 14.60 -15.50 6.90
N PRO A 455 13.99 -15.91 5.76
CA PRO A 455 12.97 -15.10 5.13
C PRO A 455 11.67 -15.15 5.93
N TYR A 456 10.88 -14.07 5.84
CA TYR A 456 9.53 -14.00 6.39
C TYR A 456 8.53 -14.66 5.45
N VAL A 457 8.74 -15.96 5.20
CA VAL A 457 7.86 -16.84 4.44
C VAL A 457 7.16 -17.78 5.42
N PHE A 458 5.85 -17.85 5.33
CA PHE A 458 5.01 -18.66 6.21
C PHE A 458 4.17 -19.62 5.37
N ILE A 459 4.23 -20.91 5.71
CA ILE A 459 3.58 -21.97 4.94
C ILE A 459 2.67 -22.82 5.81
N LYS A 460 1.54 -23.23 5.23
CA LYS A 460 0.68 -24.29 5.74
C LYS A 460 0.37 -25.26 4.61
N CYS A 461 0.59 -26.54 4.87
CA CYS A 461 0.52 -27.60 3.88
C CYS A 461 -0.77 -28.40 4.04
N PHE A 462 -1.38 -28.75 2.91
CA PHE A 462 -2.60 -29.54 2.78
C PHE A 462 -2.39 -30.61 1.72
N THR A 463 -3.28 -31.60 1.69
CA THR A 463 -3.23 -32.70 0.74
C THR A 463 -4.64 -33.22 0.44
N PRO A 464 -4.92 -33.70 -0.79
CA PRO A 464 -6.12 -34.48 -1.09
C PRO A 464 -6.02 -35.94 -0.63
N GLN A 465 -4.88 -36.37 -0.09
CA GLN A 465 -4.68 -37.73 0.43
C GLN A 465 -5.33 -37.88 1.81
N ILE A 466 -6.66 -37.96 1.83
CA ILE A 466 -7.45 -38.14 3.06
C ILE A 466 -7.33 -39.59 3.54
N ASP A 467 -7.16 -39.75 4.85
CA ASP A 467 -6.93 -41.03 5.52
C ASP A 467 -5.90 -41.94 4.81
N PHE A 468 -4.66 -41.44 4.65
CA PHE A 468 -3.61 -42.08 3.87
C PHE A 468 -2.39 -42.40 4.74
N LEU A 469 -1.99 -43.68 4.73
CA LEU A 469 -0.98 -44.25 5.64
C LEU A 469 0.37 -43.49 5.65
N PRO A 470 0.99 -43.15 4.50
CA PRO A 470 2.23 -42.36 4.52
C PRO A 470 2.09 -41.00 5.22
N MET A 471 0.93 -40.34 5.09
CA MET A 471 0.70 -39.05 5.74
C MET A 471 0.49 -39.20 7.25
N TRP A 472 -0.12 -40.29 7.70
CA TRP A 472 -0.25 -40.62 9.11
C TRP A 472 1.10 -40.81 9.80
N GLU A 473 2.01 -41.56 9.17
CA GLU A 473 3.34 -41.82 9.71
C GLU A 473 4.16 -40.53 9.81
N MET A 474 4.16 -39.72 8.74
CA MET A 474 5.03 -38.55 8.63
C MET A 474 4.49 -37.30 9.35
N TYR A 475 3.18 -37.06 9.27
CA TYR A 475 2.57 -35.79 9.69
C TYR A 475 1.44 -35.96 10.73
N GLY A 476 0.90 -37.17 10.86
CA GLY A 476 -0.18 -37.51 11.78
C GLY A 476 0.29 -37.99 13.16
N ASP A 477 1.45 -37.56 13.63
CA ASP A 477 2.04 -37.94 14.93
C ASP A 477 2.16 -39.46 15.10
N TYR A 478 2.82 -40.11 14.14
CA TYR A 478 2.95 -41.58 14.08
C TYR A 478 1.60 -42.29 14.20
N ALA A 479 0.60 -41.77 13.47
CA ALA A 479 -0.78 -42.23 13.45
C ALA A 479 -1.57 -42.08 14.77
N ARG A 480 -1.11 -41.25 15.71
CA ARG A 480 -1.79 -40.95 16.99
C ARG A 480 -2.54 -39.62 16.97
N GLY A 481 -2.32 -38.80 15.95
CA GLY A 481 -2.91 -37.47 15.80
C GLY A 481 -4.29 -37.49 15.14
N CYS A 482 -4.54 -36.46 14.34
CA CYS A 482 -5.79 -36.26 13.60
C CYS A 482 -5.52 -35.76 12.18
N CYS A 483 -6.40 -36.13 11.26
CA CYS A 483 -6.51 -35.61 9.91
C CYS A 483 -7.75 -34.70 9.85
N LEU A 484 -7.54 -33.43 9.51
CA LEU A 484 -8.61 -32.43 9.50
C LEU A 484 -9.02 -32.15 8.06
N VAL A 485 -10.20 -32.59 7.66
CA VAL A 485 -10.77 -32.37 6.33
C VAL A 485 -11.47 -31.02 6.31
N LEU A 486 -11.09 -30.15 5.38
CA LEU A 486 -11.55 -28.77 5.33
C LEU A 486 -12.69 -28.58 4.33
N ASP A 487 -13.65 -27.74 4.68
CA ASP A 487 -14.71 -27.26 3.78
C ASP A 487 -14.23 -25.99 3.04
N TRP A 488 -13.52 -26.22 1.93
CA TRP A 488 -13.03 -25.16 1.06
C TRP A 488 -14.13 -24.39 0.33
N SER A 489 -15.34 -24.95 0.19
CA SER A 489 -16.43 -24.27 -0.49
C SER A 489 -16.84 -23.01 0.28
N ARG A 490 -16.86 -23.09 1.61
CA ARG A 490 -17.16 -21.95 2.49
C ARG A 490 -16.09 -20.88 2.47
N ILE A 491 -14.82 -21.26 2.50
CA ILE A 491 -13.69 -20.31 2.42
C ILE A 491 -13.81 -19.49 1.12
N ARG A 492 -14.18 -20.12 0.01
CA ARG A 492 -14.38 -19.45 -1.28
C ARG A 492 -15.54 -18.45 -1.30
N THR A 493 -16.63 -18.73 -0.58
CA THR A 493 -17.80 -17.81 -0.54
C THR A 493 -17.53 -16.49 0.20
N GLN A 494 -16.45 -16.41 1.00
CA GLN A 494 -16.13 -15.21 1.76
C GLN A 494 -15.47 -14.10 0.92
N LYS A 495 -15.30 -14.28 -0.40
CA LYS A 495 -14.64 -13.33 -1.32
C LYS A 495 -13.22 -12.91 -0.88
N MET A 496 -12.55 -13.74 -0.08
CA MET A 496 -11.19 -13.50 0.38
C MET A 496 -10.19 -14.16 -0.57
N GLU A 497 -9.14 -13.44 -0.97
CA GLU A 497 -8.08 -13.97 -1.83
C GLU A 497 -7.13 -14.83 -0.97
N VAL A 498 -7.35 -16.15 -0.93
CA VAL A 498 -6.49 -17.08 -0.18
C VAL A 498 -5.31 -17.52 -1.04
N PRO A 499 -4.04 -17.33 -0.60
CA PRO A 499 -2.86 -17.66 -1.39
C PRO A 499 -2.54 -19.16 -1.42
N LEU A 500 -3.45 -19.92 -2.04
CA LEU A 500 -3.42 -21.38 -2.14
C LEU A 500 -2.82 -21.84 -3.47
N TYR A 501 -1.78 -22.67 -3.40
CA TYR A 501 -1.01 -23.12 -4.56
C TYR A 501 -0.78 -24.63 -4.55
N HIS A 502 -0.86 -25.27 -5.70
CA HIS A 502 -0.33 -26.62 -5.93
C HIS A 502 1.20 -26.58 -5.87
N VAL A 503 1.81 -27.58 -5.24
CA VAL A 503 3.27 -27.78 -5.32
C VAL A 503 3.62 -28.41 -6.66
N CYS A 504 4.62 -27.86 -7.34
CA CYS A 504 5.19 -28.43 -8.55
C CYS A 504 6.31 -29.41 -8.19
N TYR A 505 6.20 -30.62 -8.72
CA TYR A 505 7.16 -31.70 -8.52
C TYR A 505 8.09 -31.79 -9.71
N LEU A 506 9.37 -31.51 -9.50
CA LEU A 506 10.39 -31.56 -10.54
C LEU A 506 11.12 -32.90 -10.48
N SER A 507 11.22 -33.58 -11.62
CA SER A 507 12.23 -34.62 -11.82
C SER A 507 13.49 -33.97 -12.36
N SER A 508 14.65 -34.51 -11.98
CA SER A 508 15.94 -34.05 -12.47
C SER A 508 16.75 -35.23 -12.99
N ASP A 509 17.25 -35.09 -14.21
CA ASP A 509 18.30 -35.94 -14.76
C ASP A 509 19.65 -35.21 -14.64
N VAL A 510 20.74 -35.82 -15.11
CA VAL A 510 22.11 -35.30 -14.92
C VAL A 510 22.31 -33.89 -15.51
N GLU A 511 21.55 -33.53 -16.56
CA GLU A 511 21.75 -32.29 -17.31
C GLU A 511 20.52 -31.36 -17.32
N ASP A 512 19.35 -31.82 -16.88
CA ASP A 512 18.09 -31.08 -17.06
C ASP A 512 17.02 -31.41 -16.00
N PHE A 513 15.97 -30.60 -15.96
CA PHE A 513 14.80 -30.83 -15.11
C PHE A 513 13.52 -30.93 -15.95
N HIS A 514 12.54 -31.70 -15.46
CA HIS A 514 11.29 -31.95 -16.17
C HIS A 514 10.06 -31.77 -15.27
N VAL A 515 8.96 -31.31 -15.87
CA VAL A 515 7.64 -31.26 -15.23
C VAL A 515 6.77 -32.38 -15.78
N GLU A 516 6.89 -33.57 -15.21
CA GLU A 516 6.15 -34.73 -15.73
C GLU A 516 4.70 -34.77 -15.24
N GLN A 517 3.78 -35.10 -16.14
CA GLN A 517 2.34 -35.23 -15.83
C GLN A 517 2.04 -36.25 -14.72
N GLN A 518 2.82 -37.33 -14.64
CA GLN A 518 2.59 -38.39 -13.64
C GLN A 518 2.78 -37.91 -12.20
N PHE A 519 3.67 -36.94 -11.99
CA PHE A 519 3.94 -36.34 -10.68
C PHE A 519 3.08 -35.08 -10.45
N ASN A 520 2.68 -34.41 -11.53
CA ASN A 520 1.95 -33.14 -11.50
C ASN A 520 0.52 -33.28 -12.05
N ALA A 521 -0.18 -34.35 -11.69
CA ALA A 521 -1.50 -34.66 -12.27
C ALA A 521 -2.56 -33.54 -12.09
N ASN A 522 -2.37 -32.65 -11.10
CA ASN A 522 -3.24 -31.51 -10.84
C ASN A 522 -2.94 -30.29 -11.74
N LEU A 523 -1.79 -30.27 -12.43
CA LEU A 523 -1.39 -29.21 -13.35
C LEU A 523 -1.79 -29.59 -14.78
N THR A 524 -2.89 -29.05 -15.27
CA THR A 524 -3.36 -29.31 -16.65
C THR A 524 -2.42 -28.77 -17.71
N SER A 525 -1.65 -27.73 -17.39
CA SER A 525 -0.72 -27.02 -18.29
C SER A 525 0.75 -27.31 -17.95
N TYR A 526 1.07 -28.57 -17.64
CA TYR A 526 2.41 -28.96 -17.21
C TYR A 526 3.49 -28.69 -18.26
N LYS A 527 3.14 -28.77 -19.56
CA LYS A 527 4.10 -28.49 -20.66
C LYS A 527 4.41 -27.00 -20.76
N GLU A 528 3.38 -26.17 -20.72
CA GLU A 528 3.54 -24.72 -20.71
C GLU A 528 4.33 -24.27 -19.48
N MET A 529 4.09 -24.92 -18.33
CA MET A 529 4.87 -24.69 -17.10
C MET A 529 6.35 -25.09 -17.26
N GLU A 530 6.65 -26.22 -17.91
CA GLU A 530 8.02 -26.64 -18.22
C GLU A 530 8.73 -25.64 -19.14
N GLU A 531 8.07 -25.23 -20.23
CA GLU A 531 8.58 -24.22 -21.17
C GLU A 531 8.93 -22.90 -20.46
N GLU A 532 8.06 -22.43 -19.57
CA GLU A 532 8.26 -21.21 -18.79
C GLU A 532 9.40 -21.34 -17.78
N LEU A 533 9.57 -22.50 -17.15
CA LEU A 533 10.71 -22.74 -16.27
C LEU A 533 12.04 -22.75 -17.03
N HIS A 534 12.08 -23.31 -18.25
CA HIS A 534 13.28 -23.24 -19.09
C HIS A 534 13.58 -21.81 -19.55
N GLU A 535 12.54 -21.02 -19.87
CA GLU A 535 12.71 -19.59 -20.15
C GLU A 535 13.28 -18.85 -18.92
N LEU A 536 12.73 -19.12 -17.73
CA LEU A 536 13.23 -18.58 -16.47
C LEU A 536 14.70 -18.94 -16.24
N ALA A 537 15.07 -20.21 -16.44
CA ALA A 537 16.44 -20.67 -16.29
C ALA A 537 17.40 -19.93 -17.24
N ALA A 538 17.03 -19.78 -18.51
CA ALA A 538 17.82 -19.04 -19.49
C ALA A 538 17.98 -17.55 -19.12
N LEU A 539 16.92 -16.91 -18.62
CA LEU A 539 16.96 -15.52 -18.17
C LEU A 539 17.84 -15.35 -16.92
N CYS A 540 17.71 -16.25 -15.95
CA CYS A 540 18.51 -16.26 -14.73
C CYS A 540 20.00 -16.46 -15.02
N ASP A 541 20.35 -17.39 -15.91
CA ASP A 541 21.74 -17.66 -16.31
C ASP A 541 22.43 -16.44 -16.93
N LEU A 542 21.70 -15.62 -17.71
CA LEU A 542 22.24 -14.37 -18.28
C LEU A 542 22.66 -13.36 -17.22
N LEU A 543 21.91 -13.25 -16.13
CA LEU A 543 22.23 -12.35 -15.01
C LEU A 543 23.25 -12.98 -14.05
N TYR A 544 23.14 -14.28 -13.82
CA TYR A 544 24.03 -15.03 -12.91
C TYR A 544 25.49 -14.93 -13.35
N ARG A 545 25.76 -15.09 -14.65
CA ARG A 545 27.11 -15.01 -15.23
C ARG A 545 27.77 -13.64 -15.09
N LYS A 546 27.00 -12.56 -14.91
CA LYS A 546 27.57 -11.23 -14.63
C LYS A 546 28.19 -11.15 -13.23
N ASN A 547 27.76 -12.01 -12.29
CA ASN A 547 28.24 -12.07 -10.92
C ASN A 547 28.22 -10.71 -10.19
N ASP A 548 27.21 -9.89 -10.48
CA ASP A 548 26.98 -8.60 -9.81
C ASP A 548 26.12 -8.81 -8.55
N ALA A 549 26.64 -8.41 -7.39
CA ALA A 549 26.01 -8.70 -6.10
C ALA A 549 24.61 -8.04 -5.97
N ALA A 550 24.44 -6.81 -6.44
CA ALA A 550 23.16 -6.10 -6.35
C ALA A 550 22.10 -6.74 -7.24
N CYS A 551 22.48 -7.12 -8.47
CA CYS A 551 21.64 -7.86 -9.41
C CYS A 551 21.23 -9.22 -8.85
N LEU A 552 22.17 -9.99 -8.29
CA LEU A 552 21.89 -11.30 -7.70
C LEU A 552 20.94 -11.20 -6.50
N GLU A 553 21.10 -10.18 -5.66
CA GLU A 553 20.19 -9.91 -4.53
C GLU A 553 18.77 -9.61 -5.03
N ALA A 554 18.63 -8.76 -6.05
CA ALA A 554 17.33 -8.42 -6.64
C ALA A 554 16.67 -9.64 -7.30
N MET A 555 17.44 -10.42 -8.07
CA MET A 555 16.96 -11.66 -8.69
C MET A 555 16.52 -12.68 -7.63
N HIS A 556 17.30 -12.89 -6.57
CA HIS A 556 16.92 -13.79 -5.48
C HIS A 556 15.61 -13.34 -4.82
N SER A 557 15.46 -12.05 -4.55
CA SER A 557 14.23 -11.48 -3.97
C SER A 557 13.00 -11.72 -4.85
N ILE A 558 13.14 -11.68 -6.18
CA ILE A 558 12.07 -11.99 -7.14
C ILE A 558 11.76 -13.50 -7.13
N LEU A 559 12.79 -14.36 -7.23
CA LEU A 559 12.62 -15.81 -7.25
C LEU A 559 11.97 -16.33 -5.96
N ASN A 560 12.27 -15.71 -4.82
CA ASN A 560 11.76 -16.08 -3.49
C ASN A 560 10.22 -16.15 -3.43
N GLU A 561 9.53 -15.45 -4.33
CA GLU A 561 8.07 -15.51 -4.48
C GLU A 561 7.55 -16.91 -4.80
N ILE A 562 8.33 -17.73 -5.49
CA ILE A 562 7.92 -19.06 -5.95
C ILE A 562 8.83 -20.19 -5.46
N LEU A 563 10.00 -19.89 -4.87
CA LEU A 563 10.98 -20.92 -4.44
C LEU A 563 10.35 -22.06 -3.61
N TYR A 564 9.39 -21.71 -2.75
CA TYR A 564 8.74 -22.64 -1.82
C TYR A 564 7.48 -23.32 -2.40
N LEU A 565 7.30 -23.28 -3.72
CA LEU A 565 6.23 -23.98 -4.42
C LEU A 565 6.75 -25.19 -5.21
N PHE A 566 8.01 -25.59 -5.00
CA PHE A 566 8.67 -26.66 -5.75
C PHE A 566 9.26 -27.73 -4.82
N LYS A 567 9.06 -28.99 -5.19
CA LYS A 567 9.63 -30.17 -4.52
C LYS A 567 10.20 -31.16 -5.53
N ASP A 568 11.05 -32.04 -5.05
CA ASP A 568 11.54 -33.17 -5.84
C ASP A 568 10.41 -34.17 -6.11
N SER A 569 10.43 -34.81 -7.28
CA SER A 569 9.38 -35.75 -7.71
C SER A 569 9.21 -36.96 -6.81
N SER A 570 10.21 -37.32 -6.00
CA SER A 570 10.08 -38.37 -4.97
C SER A 570 9.02 -38.04 -3.91
N TYR A 571 8.64 -36.77 -3.72
CA TYR A 571 7.57 -36.34 -2.82
C TYR A 571 6.19 -36.22 -3.48
N ALA A 572 6.06 -36.56 -4.77
CA ALA A 572 4.82 -36.37 -5.52
C ALA A 572 3.61 -37.13 -4.94
N TYR A 573 3.84 -38.21 -4.19
CA TYR A 573 2.77 -38.95 -3.52
C TYR A 573 2.01 -38.10 -2.48
N GLU A 574 2.63 -37.04 -1.95
CA GLU A 574 2.01 -36.12 -0.98
C GLU A 574 0.89 -35.28 -1.62
N LYS A 575 0.94 -35.03 -2.94
CA LYS A 575 0.01 -34.17 -3.69
C LYS A 575 -0.25 -32.83 -2.98
N GLU A 576 0.82 -32.20 -2.53
CA GLU A 576 0.78 -31.11 -1.59
C GLU A 576 0.18 -29.83 -2.19
N VAL A 577 -0.63 -29.16 -1.40
CA VAL A 577 -1.20 -27.84 -1.67
C VAL A 577 -0.82 -26.93 -0.52
N ARG A 578 -0.37 -25.69 -0.79
CA ARG A 578 0.18 -24.77 0.21
C ARG A 578 -0.59 -23.47 0.28
N ILE A 579 -0.89 -23.00 1.49
CA ILE A 579 -0.99 -21.56 1.74
C ILE A 579 0.42 -21.02 1.90
N CYS A 580 0.76 -19.96 1.17
CA CYS A 580 2.07 -19.30 1.25
C CYS A 580 1.90 -17.79 1.45
N TYR A 581 2.26 -17.28 2.63
CA TYR A 581 2.33 -15.85 2.91
C TYR A 581 3.78 -15.39 2.91
N GLN A 582 4.04 -14.22 2.32
CA GLN A 582 5.38 -13.65 2.23
C GLN A 582 5.34 -12.17 2.60
N TYR A 583 6.30 -11.75 3.42
CA TYR A 583 6.41 -10.39 3.91
C TYR A 583 7.82 -9.84 3.61
N PRO A 584 7.94 -8.60 3.10
CA PRO A 584 9.24 -8.01 2.78
C PRO A 584 10.03 -7.58 4.02
N GLY A 585 9.41 -7.59 5.20
CA GLY A 585 9.97 -7.15 6.47
C GLY A 585 9.10 -7.59 7.64
N VAL A 586 9.37 -7.04 8.82
CA VAL A 586 8.54 -7.25 10.02
C VAL A 586 7.14 -6.69 9.78
N ASP A 587 6.12 -7.44 10.17
CA ASP A 587 4.72 -7.12 9.94
C ASP A 587 3.89 -7.32 11.22
N GLU A 588 2.83 -6.54 11.40
CA GLU A 588 1.92 -6.61 12.56
C GLU A 588 1.15 -7.94 12.62
N ALA A 589 1.05 -8.66 11.50
CA ALA A 589 0.45 -9.99 11.44
C ALA A 589 1.27 -11.06 12.20
N PHE A 590 2.53 -10.78 12.54
CA PHE A 590 3.42 -11.75 13.15
C PHE A 590 3.01 -12.06 14.59
N ARG A 591 2.97 -13.37 14.89
CA ARG A 591 2.68 -13.92 16.21
C ARG A 591 3.76 -14.91 16.62
N HIS A 592 3.80 -15.24 17.90
CA HIS A 592 4.83 -16.11 18.46
C HIS A 592 4.28 -17.05 19.53
N THR A 593 4.75 -18.29 19.53
CA THR A 593 4.38 -19.29 20.53
C THR A 593 4.97 -18.95 21.90
N SER A 594 4.30 -19.35 22.98
CA SER A 594 4.89 -19.33 24.32
C SER A 594 5.93 -20.45 24.48
N GLY A 595 7.12 -20.12 24.99
CA GLY A 595 8.21 -21.08 25.20
C GLY A 595 9.57 -20.39 25.41
N GLU A 596 10.61 -21.17 25.76
CA GLU A 596 11.99 -20.67 25.91
C GLU A 596 12.55 -20.12 24.59
N PHE A 597 12.22 -20.78 23.48
CA PHE A 597 12.51 -20.34 22.13
C PHE A 597 11.20 -20.20 21.36
N CYS A 598 10.70 -18.97 21.28
CA CYS A 598 9.46 -18.64 20.59
C CYS A 598 9.53 -19.01 19.10
N LYS A 599 8.50 -19.69 18.58
CA LYS A 599 8.34 -19.94 17.15
C LYS A 599 7.45 -18.89 16.51
N LEU A 600 7.85 -18.39 15.35
CA LEU A 600 7.13 -17.37 14.59
C LEU A 600 6.02 -17.98 13.70
N TYR A 601 4.84 -17.38 13.71
CA TYR A 601 3.72 -17.78 12.87
C TYR A 601 2.83 -16.59 12.51
N VAL A 602 1.99 -16.76 11.48
CA VAL A 602 0.87 -15.85 11.19
C VAL A 602 -0.45 -16.60 11.28
N ALA A 603 -1.53 -15.90 11.59
CA ALA A 603 -2.87 -16.47 11.62
C ALA A 603 -3.59 -16.21 10.31
N THR A 604 -4.42 -17.15 9.85
CA THR A 604 -5.35 -16.85 8.75
C THR A 604 -6.31 -15.73 9.16
N ASP A 605 -6.60 -14.85 8.21
CA ASP A 605 -7.58 -13.78 8.36
C ASP A 605 -9.02 -14.32 8.33
N PHE A 606 -9.23 -15.51 7.77
CA PHE A 606 -10.49 -16.27 7.83
C PHE A 606 -10.45 -17.41 8.87
N PRO A 607 -11.60 -17.73 9.49
CA PRO A 607 -11.77 -18.99 10.21
C PRO A 607 -11.90 -20.15 9.21
N VAL A 608 -11.30 -21.28 9.54
CA VAL A 608 -11.34 -22.48 8.71
C VAL A 608 -12.52 -23.34 9.08
N ALA A 609 -13.34 -23.65 8.07
CA ALA A 609 -14.41 -24.61 8.21
C ALA A 609 -13.85 -26.04 8.15
N ILE A 610 -13.98 -26.80 9.24
CA ILE A 610 -13.63 -28.22 9.32
C ILE A 610 -14.90 -29.04 9.09
N LYS A 611 -14.88 -29.82 8.00
CA LYS A 611 -15.94 -30.77 7.65
C LYS A 611 -15.88 -32.01 8.53
N GLU A 612 -14.68 -32.56 8.71
CA GLU A 612 -14.45 -33.81 9.41
C GLU A 612 -13.11 -33.82 10.15
N VAL A 613 -13.10 -34.40 11.35
CA VAL A 613 -11.91 -34.74 12.12
C VAL A 613 -11.79 -36.26 12.16
N ILE A 614 -10.84 -36.80 11.40
CA ILE A 614 -10.53 -38.23 11.41
C ILE A 614 -9.43 -38.45 12.45
N LEU A 615 -9.69 -39.33 13.43
CA LEU A 615 -8.70 -39.68 14.45
C LEU A 615 -7.82 -40.82 13.96
N GLY A 616 -6.52 -40.73 14.24
CA GLY A 616 -5.56 -41.71 13.78
C GLY A 616 -5.81 -43.12 14.35
N PRO A 617 -5.38 -44.18 13.65
CA PRO A 617 -5.63 -45.57 14.04
C PRO A 617 -4.96 -45.95 15.38
N LYS A 618 -3.92 -45.20 15.81
CA LYS A 618 -3.26 -45.38 17.11
C LYS A 618 -3.70 -44.33 18.15
N PHE A 619 -4.82 -43.66 17.95
CA PHE A 619 -5.31 -42.63 18.88
C PHE A 619 -5.56 -43.22 20.28
N LEU A 620 -4.87 -42.65 21.28
CA LEU A 620 -4.84 -43.20 22.65
C LEU A 620 -5.97 -42.64 23.52
N ASN A 621 -6.35 -43.40 24.56
CA ASN A 621 -7.29 -42.99 25.61
C ASN A 621 -8.61 -42.40 25.09
N ARG A 622 -9.11 -42.93 23.98
CA ARG A 622 -10.30 -42.42 23.26
C ARG A 622 -11.49 -42.16 24.19
N SER A 623 -11.84 -43.12 25.04
CA SER A 623 -13.01 -43.00 25.92
C SER A 623 -12.91 -41.85 26.93
N GLU A 624 -11.69 -41.43 27.29
CA GLU A 624 -11.44 -40.33 28.22
C GLU A 624 -11.36 -38.98 27.50
N VAL A 625 -10.73 -38.95 26.32
CA VAL A 625 -10.47 -37.70 25.57
C VAL A 625 -11.70 -37.25 24.77
N MET A 626 -12.46 -38.19 24.21
CA MET A 626 -13.49 -37.88 23.21
C MET A 626 -14.63 -36.98 23.69
N PRO A 627 -15.24 -37.20 24.89
CA PRO A 627 -16.35 -36.36 25.32
C PRO A 627 -15.97 -34.87 25.40
N TYR A 628 -14.78 -34.58 25.93
CA TYR A 628 -14.29 -33.21 26.03
C TYR A 628 -13.85 -32.66 24.67
N LEU A 629 -13.12 -33.44 23.87
CA LEU A 629 -12.70 -33.01 22.54
C LEU A 629 -13.90 -32.68 21.64
N GLN A 630 -14.93 -33.51 21.66
CA GLN A 630 -16.17 -33.28 20.93
C GLN A 630 -16.83 -31.96 21.36
N GLU A 631 -17.00 -31.73 22.67
CA GLU A 631 -17.56 -30.48 23.18
C GLU A 631 -16.77 -29.25 22.68
N GLN A 632 -15.44 -29.33 22.67
CA GLN A 632 -14.59 -28.22 22.22
C GLN A 632 -14.70 -27.97 20.71
N ILE A 633 -14.83 -29.03 19.90
CA ILE A 633 -15.05 -28.92 18.46
C ILE A 633 -16.42 -28.31 18.19
N ASP A 634 -17.48 -28.77 18.87
CA ASP A 634 -18.83 -28.25 18.70
C ASP A 634 -18.91 -26.76 19.06
N ARG A 635 -18.30 -26.35 20.19
CA ARG A 635 -18.20 -24.94 20.59
C ARG A 635 -17.45 -24.10 19.56
N MET A 636 -16.32 -24.59 19.04
CA MET A 636 -15.59 -23.90 17.97
C MET A 636 -16.48 -23.70 16.75
N SER A 637 -17.20 -24.74 16.34
CA SER A 637 -18.10 -24.69 15.20
C SER A 637 -19.25 -23.70 15.41
N GLU A 638 -19.82 -23.62 16.61
CA GLU A 638 -20.80 -22.59 16.95
C GLU A 638 -20.21 -21.17 16.87
N MET A 639 -19.05 -20.93 17.49
CA MET A 639 -18.36 -19.63 17.48
C MET A 639 -18.04 -19.15 16.07
N CYS A 640 -17.59 -20.07 15.20
CA CYS A 640 -17.24 -19.78 13.81
C CYS A 640 -18.42 -19.88 12.85
N LYS A 641 -19.65 -20.12 13.35
CA LYS A 641 -20.88 -20.29 12.53
C LYS A 641 -20.75 -21.38 11.46
N MET A 642 -20.11 -22.48 11.82
CA MET A 642 -19.84 -23.65 10.98
C MET A 642 -20.95 -24.70 11.10
N GLN A 643 -21.02 -25.62 10.12
CA GLN A 643 -21.80 -26.84 10.31
C GLN A 643 -21.17 -27.71 11.39
N VAL A 644 -21.96 -28.62 11.95
CA VAL A 644 -21.46 -29.60 12.92
C VAL A 644 -20.38 -30.43 12.24
N THR A 645 -19.20 -30.43 12.84
CA THR A 645 -18.03 -31.15 12.33
C THR A 645 -18.18 -32.64 12.63
N GLN A 646 -18.01 -33.49 11.62
CA GLN A 646 -18.01 -34.93 11.83
C GLN A 646 -16.75 -35.37 12.55
N ILE A 647 -16.85 -36.35 13.45
CA ILE A 647 -15.69 -36.96 14.09
C ILE A 647 -15.73 -38.45 13.82
N THR A 648 -14.69 -38.95 13.16
CA THR A 648 -14.60 -40.33 12.68
C THR A 648 -13.27 -40.95 13.10
N LEU A 649 -13.13 -42.25 12.86
CA LEU A 649 -11.90 -42.99 13.07
C LEU A 649 -11.33 -43.36 11.71
N SER A 650 -10.01 -43.35 11.60
CA SER A 650 -9.32 -43.93 10.44
C SER A 650 -9.68 -45.41 10.31
N ASP A 651 -9.96 -45.84 9.09
CA ASP A 651 -10.23 -47.25 8.76
C ASP A 651 -8.93 -48.01 8.39
N ILE A 652 -7.76 -47.35 8.47
CA ILE A 652 -6.47 -47.98 8.18
C ILE A 652 -6.08 -48.96 9.29
N GLU A 653 -5.93 -50.22 8.93
CA GLU A 653 -5.27 -51.21 9.78
C GLU A 653 -3.75 -50.95 9.83
N TYR A 654 -3.28 -50.43 10.96
CA TYR A 654 -1.85 -50.35 11.27
C TYR A 654 -1.38 -51.72 11.76
N LEU A 655 -0.79 -52.51 10.86
CA LEU A 655 -0.17 -53.80 11.20
C LEU A 655 1.17 -53.63 11.92
#